data_AF-A0A3J4LH97-F1
#
_entry.id   AF-A0A3J4LH97-F1
#
_cell.length_a   1.000
_cell.length_b   1.000
_cell.length_c   1.000
_cell.angle_alpha   90.00
_cell.angle_beta   90.00
_cell.angle_gamma   90.00
#
_symmetry.space_group_name_H-M   'P 1'
#
loop_
_entity.id
_entity.type
_entity.pdbx_description
1 polymer ?
#
loop_
_entity_poly.entity_id
_entity_poly.type
_entity_poly.pdbx_seq_one_letter_code
_entity_poly.pdbx_strand_id
1 'polypeptide(L)'
;MLKQENGQQLPAIRWPVPNKRGGEFRNLEEMLAHLEGEATGHWLIGRNGMWHGGIHITDTTTPWCALSGQAMNEAVDFPVPFKGEQAVRCMADGEVVAYRINRDYLSMPWYWGDLRYSGSFVLVRHRVQSGKTPESGLTFYTLYMHLAPWLAYPEQDSTAFKVADGQHLNAYVNASRQWVAAELPSGTRVTWDKAASADTMSGSNGRQYAHVTLAEPVTGSMSLKAGDRVWTVCDKGNLVPARDSATRPAWWFPFLPPSRETVQFDTVVCPTPYPIKAGDPVGHLGYFQVPTEDGHEKRYQVHIECLTTDDLPRFLSNPEGVGRDTPAFARCPKGIPVYLQFSGGEIQKGLVTTTSEAVMALSGQAVTDNEGKRYWPGGSSRGLLAESDVQLLSRYDLAGRGFETTEDSPASFDHLDGKTQPKGLVKTIFERFFNVADNDGKPYSKAVAFNYQQLLDKIDGTKSPHYNPEQYRRAVQNPSMRDHLYRLCVKHPSDWYYSSEAPVWKAFFTPQLKRDAPEWYAYSMKFLTDIRWMYRVAGMVENPWHMHPLVFLDAIKIKLNSKKPIDKEFVKFVYEEAKKDELTSHVPAAITTAQAILETGYGKSVPVDIYSGEYSNNLFGIKAHGNPSFVYVNTHEFINGVKKPMVDKFMKYDSYEESISGRSDFFVKNKRYHFLFDYTDPCDWARGLQRAGYATDPNYTDKLIKIMKRENLL
;
A
#
# COMPACT_ATOMS: atom_id res chain seq x y z
N MET A 1 -1.89 -30.05 -4.35
CA MET A 1 -0.45 -30.23 -4.11
C MET A 1 0.30 -29.43 -5.16
N LEU A 2 0.86 -28.27 -4.79
CA LEU A 2 1.77 -27.52 -5.66
C LEU A 2 3.05 -28.35 -5.81
N LYS A 3 3.49 -28.60 -7.06
CA LYS A 3 4.82 -29.17 -7.32
C LYS A 3 5.85 -28.26 -6.65
N GLN A 4 6.75 -28.84 -5.85
CA GLN A 4 7.95 -28.15 -5.38
C GLN A 4 8.78 -27.78 -6.61
N GLU A 5 8.64 -26.56 -7.11
CA GLU A 5 9.63 -25.99 -8.01
C GLU A 5 10.91 -25.78 -7.20
N ASN A 6 11.97 -26.48 -7.59
CA ASN A 6 13.29 -26.30 -7.00
C ASN A 6 13.81 -24.92 -7.43
N GLY A 7 13.75 -23.93 -6.53
CA GLY A 7 14.26 -22.58 -6.80
C GLY A 7 13.76 -21.52 -5.81
N GLN A 8 14.38 -20.34 -5.88
CA GLN A 8 13.97 -19.17 -5.11
C GLN A 8 12.59 -18.69 -5.58
N GLN A 9 11.63 -18.60 -4.65
CA GLN A 9 10.28 -18.11 -4.89
C GLN A 9 10.02 -16.94 -3.94
N LEU A 10 9.95 -15.73 -4.47
CA LEU A 10 9.79 -14.52 -3.68
C LEU A 10 8.57 -13.77 -4.21
N PRO A 11 7.52 -13.56 -3.38
CA PRO A 11 6.31 -12.92 -3.86
C PRO A 11 6.58 -11.44 -4.15
N ALA A 12 5.89 -10.87 -5.15
CA ALA A 12 5.79 -9.42 -5.26
C ALA A 12 5.11 -8.88 -4.00
N ILE A 13 5.46 -7.64 -3.58
CA ILE A 13 4.92 -7.01 -2.36
C ILE A 13 4.51 -5.57 -2.64
N ARG A 14 3.28 -5.21 -2.21
CA ARG A 14 2.64 -3.90 -2.33
C ARG A 14 2.05 -3.45 -1.00
N TRP A 15 1.84 -2.14 -0.84
CA TRP A 15 1.15 -1.62 0.34
C TRP A 15 -0.36 -1.96 0.29
N PRO A 16 -0.99 -2.24 1.46
CA PRO A 16 -2.38 -2.70 1.51
C PRO A 16 -3.39 -1.66 1.00
N VAL A 17 -3.01 -0.39 0.96
CA VAL A 17 -3.82 0.67 0.36
C VAL A 17 -2.94 1.56 -0.52
N PRO A 18 -3.48 2.09 -1.62
CA PRO A 18 -2.83 3.12 -2.42
C PRO A 18 -2.84 4.47 -1.70
N ASN A 19 -1.94 5.36 -2.10
CA ASN A 19 -1.96 6.75 -1.69
C ASN A 19 -3.17 7.49 -2.31
N LYS A 20 -3.46 8.71 -1.86
CA LYS A 20 -4.62 9.51 -2.31
C LYS A 20 -4.71 9.67 -3.84
N ARG A 21 -3.61 9.58 -4.58
CA ARG A 21 -3.54 9.75 -6.04
C ARG A 21 -3.63 8.42 -6.81
N GLY A 22 -3.82 7.28 -6.15
CA GLY A 22 -3.80 5.96 -6.82
C GLY A 22 -2.42 5.30 -6.89
N GLY A 23 -1.37 5.94 -6.38
CA GLY A 23 0.00 5.45 -6.42
C GLY A 23 0.42 4.65 -5.17
N GLU A 24 1.67 4.21 -5.14
CA GLU A 24 2.28 3.61 -3.93
C GLU A 24 2.77 4.68 -2.95
N PHE A 25 2.80 4.35 -1.66
CA PHE A 25 3.68 5.02 -0.70
C PHE A 25 5.15 4.71 -1.01
N ARG A 26 6.04 5.69 -0.86
CA ARG A 26 7.43 5.59 -1.34
C ARG A 26 8.25 4.54 -0.59
N ASN A 27 7.97 4.38 0.70
CA ASN A 27 8.69 3.46 1.58
C ASN A 27 7.86 3.14 2.83
N LEU A 28 8.40 2.26 3.66
CA LEU A 28 7.78 1.85 4.91
C LEU A 28 7.49 3.03 5.84
N GLU A 29 8.41 3.99 5.97
CA GLU A 29 8.22 5.14 6.88
C GLU A 29 7.04 6.02 6.48
N GLU A 30 6.82 6.24 5.18
CA GLU A 30 5.65 6.99 4.72
C GLU A 30 4.34 6.24 5.00
N MET A 31 4.33 4.92 4.82
CA MET A 31 3.16 4.09 5.15
C MET A 31 2.92 4.03 6.67
N LEU A 32 3.97 3.96 7.49
CA LEU A 32 3.85 4.00 8.95
C LEU A 32 3.37 5.36 9.44
N ALA A 33 3.90 6.46 8.88
CA ALA A 33 3.42 7.80 9.18
C ALA A 33 1.94 8.00 8.78
N HIS A 34 1.50 7.35 7.69
CA HIS A 34 0.08 7.31 7.34
C HIS A 34 -0.76 6.62 8.42
N LEU A 35 -0.28 5.51 9.00
CA LEU A 35 -0.94 4.83 10.11
C LEU A 35 -0.91 5.59 11.44
N GLU A 36 0.05 6.49 11.65
CA GLU A 36 0.09 7.34 12.86
C GLU A 36 -1.13 8.27 12.95
N GLY A 37 -1.85 8.50 11.84
CA GLY A 37 -3.14 9.20 11.83
C GLY A 37 -4.33 8.36 12.33
N GLU A 38 -4.16 7.06 12.57
CA GLU A 38 -5.21 6.18 13.09
C GLU A 38 -5.37 6.34 14.60
N ALA A 39 -6.62 6.41 15.08
CA ALA A 39 -6.90 6.53 16.50
C ALA A 39 -6.83 5.20 17.28
N THR A 40 -6.85 4.07 16.57
CA THR A 40 -6.91 2.72 17.16
C THR A 40 -6.18 1.71 16.27
N GLY A 41 -6.01 0.49 16.79
CA GLY A 41 -5.46 -0.62 16.02
C GLY A 41 -3.94 -0.55 15.84
N HIS A 42 -3.24 -0.04 16.85
CA HIS A 42 -1.78 -0.08 16.89
C HIS A 42 -1.31 -1.47 17.33
N TRP A 43 -0.24 -1.91 16.67
CA TRP A 43 0.37 -3.23 16.87
C TRP A 43 0.70 -3.56 18.33
N LEU A 44 0.35 -4.81 18.66
CA LEU A 44 0.48 -5.63 19.87
C LEU A 44 -0.47 -5.36 21.03
N ILE A 45 -0.64 -4.11 21.46
CA ILE A 45 -1.53 -3.80 22.59
C ILE A 45 -2.47 -2.67 22.21
N GLY A 46 -3.76 -2.99 22.17
CA GLY A 46 -4.84 -2.09 21.80
C GLY A 46 -5.08 -0.98 22.84
N ARG A 47 -5.94 -0.01 22.47
CA ARG A 47 -6.31 1.11 23.36
C ARG A 47 -6.97 0.64 24.67
N ASN A 48 -7.66 -0.49 24.60
CA ASN A 48 -8.33 -1.15 25.73
C ASN A 48 -7.41 -2.06 26.55
N GLY A 49 -6.10 -2.10 26.27
CA GLY A 49 -5.16 -2.99 26.97
C GLY A 49 -5.12 -4.42 26.46
N MET A 50 -5.96 -4.77 25.49
CA MET A 50 -6.06 -6.12 24.97
C MET A 50 -5.01 -6.44 23.91
N TRP A 51 -4.76 -7.73 23.71
CA TRP A 51 -4.03 -8.26 22.55
C TRP A 51 -4.54 -7.65 21.24
N HIS A 52 -3.61 -7.26 20.36
CA HIS A 52 -3.92 -6.79 19.01
C HIS A 52 -2.90 -7.33 18.00
N GLY A 53 -3.28 -8.37 17.26
CA GLY A 53 -2.41 -9.11 16.34
C GLY A 53 -2.24 -8.50 14.95
N GLY A 54 -2.62 -7.22 14.78
CA GLY A 54 -2.68 -6.60 13.46
C GLY A 54 -2.54 -5.09 13.46
N ILE A 55 -3.06 -4.48 12.39
CA ILE A 55 -3.17 -3.04 12.23
C ILE A 55 -4.57 -2.68 11.75
N HIS A 56 -5.06 -1.47 12.08
CA HIS A 56 -6.25 -0.90 11.45
C HIS A 56 -5.86 0.10 10.37
N ILE A 57 -6.66 0.13 9.30
CA ILE A 57 -6.72 1.25 8.36
C ILE A 57 -8.17 1.69 8.30
N THR A 58 -8.44 2.99 8.49
CA THR A 58 -9.79 3.53 8.55
C THR A 58 -10.04 4.64 7.53
N ASP A 59 -11.30 5.08 7.42
CA ASP A 59 -11.69 6.26 6.67
C ASP A 59 -11.05 7.57 7.18
N THR A 60 -10.48 7.57 8.39
CA THR A 60 -9.75 8.73 8.93
C THR A 60 -8.54 9.07 8.08
N THR A 61 -7.75 8.06 7.71
CA THR A 61 -6.52 8.24 6.93
C THR A 61 -6.75 7.91 5.45
N THR A 62 -7.67 6.99 5.16
CA THR A 62 -7.86 6.40 3.83
C THR A 62 -9.32 6.44 3.37
N PRO A 63 -9.98 7.62 3.37
CA PRO A 63 -11.41 7.74 3.03
C PRO A 63 -11.74 7.28 1.61
N TRP A 64 -10.78 7.35 0.68
CA TRP A 64 -10.95 6.89 -0.71
C TRP A 64 -11.11 5.36 -0.82
N CYS A 65 -10.75 4.60 0.21
CA CYS A 65 -10.97 3.15 0.27
C CYS A 65 -12.26 2.73 0.98
N ALA A 66 -12.98 3.67 1.60
CA ALA A 66 -14.25 3.40 2.25
C ALA A 66 -15.38 3.26 1.23
N LEU A 67 -16.29 2.30 1.46
CA LEU A 67 -17.42 2.06 0.58
C LEU A 67 -18.71 2.01 1.40
N SER A 68 -19.54 3.04 1.24
CA SER A 68 -20.83 3.13 1.92
C SER A 68 -21.86 2.19 1.29
N GLY A 69 -22.54 1.44 2.15
CA GLY A 69 -23.69 0.62 1.80
C GLY A 69 -24.99 1.43 1.68
N GLN A 70 -26.11 0.74 1.90
CA GLN A 70 -27.46 1.33 1.85
C GLN A 70 -28.11 1.42 3.23
N ALA A 71 -27.39 1.09 4.32
CA ALA A 71 -27.98 1.07 5.64
C ALA A 71 -28.26 2.49 6.13
N MET A 72 -29.42 2.70 6.78
CA MET A 72 -29.78 4.01 7.35
C MET A 72 -28.75 4.51 8.37
N ASN A 73 -28.19 3.60 9.20
CA ASN A 73 -27.16 3.94 10.18
C ASN A 73 -25.92 4.57 9.51
N GLU A 74 -25.52 4.06 8.34
CA GLU A 74 -24.40 4.62 7.58
C GLU A 74 -24.71 6.05 7.15
N ALA A 75 -25.92 6.32 6.66
CA ALA A 75 -26.35 7.66 6.23
C ALA A 75 -26.46 8.65 7.39
N VAL A 76 -26.82 8.19 8.59
CA VAL A 76 -26.87 9.03 9.80
C VAL A 76 -25.45 9.36 10.28
N ASP A 77 -24.56 8.36 10.32
CA ASP A 77 -23.19 8.55 10.80
C ASP A 77 -22.30 9.28 9.80
N PHE A 78 -22.53 9.05 8.51
CA PHE A 78 -21.78 9.60 7.39
C PHE A 78 -22.77 10.16 6.34
N PRO A 79 -23.23 11.41 6.51
CA PRO A 79 -24.22 12.03 5.62
C PRO A 79 -23.78 12.13 4.16
N VAL A 80 -22.46 12.10 3.92
CA VAL A 80 -21.87 12.01 2.59
C VAL A 80 -21.34 10.58 2.40
N PRO A 81 -21.95 9.77 1.52
CA PRO A 81 -21.52 8.39 1.33
C PRO A 81 -20.16 8.32 0.65
N PHE A 82 -19.31 7.38 1.10
CA PHE A 82 -18.05 7.06 0.46
C PHE A 82 -18.27 6.18 -0.77
N LYS A 83 -17.53 6.47 -1.84
CA LYS A 83 -17.72 5.85 -3.16
C LYS A 83 -16.87 4.59 -3.39
N GLY A 84 -15.87 4.33 -2.56
CA GLY A 84 -14.87 3.29 -2.80
C GLY A 84 -14.09 3.56 -4.07
N GLU A 85 -13.50 4.76 -4.17
CA GLU A 85 -12.72 5.21 -5.34
C GLU A 85 -11.51 4.29 -5.62
N GLN A 86 -10.96 3.70 -4.56
CA GLN A 86 -9.84 2.76 -4.64
C GLN A 86 -10.07 1.59 -3.68
N ALA A 87 -9.51 0.43 -4.00
CA ALA A 87 -9.68 -0.77 -3.17
C ALA A 87 -8.56 -0.91 -2.13
N VAL A 88 -8.86 -1.64 -1.05
CA VAL A 88 -7.84 -2.35 -0.27
C VAL A 88 -7.25 -3.43 -1.18
N ARG A 89 -5.92 -3.61 -1.13
CA ARG A 89 -5.15 -4.43 -2.05
C ARG A 89 -4.45 -5.58 -1.34
N CYS A 90 -4.27 -6.67 -2.06
CA CYS A 90 -3.47 -7.79 -1.61
C CYS A 90 -2.01 -7.35 -1.45
N MET A 91 -1.42 -7.57 -0.27
CA MET A 91 -0.07 -7.08 0.02
C MET A 91 1.04 -7.95 -0.61
N ALA A 92 0.77 -9.21 -0.92
CA ALA A 92 1.76 -10.11 -1.51
C ALA A 92 1.12 -11.09 -2.50
N ASP A 93 1.88 -11.56 -3.49
CA ASP A 93 1.41 -12.63 -4.38
C ASP A 93 1.01 -13.86 -3.55
N GLY A 94 -0.12 -14.48 -3.91
CA GLY A 94 -0.64 -15.59 -3.15
C GLY A 94 -1.91 -16.19 -3.74
N GLU A 95 -2.69 -16.81 -2.87
CA GLU A 95 -3.96 -17.44 -3.22
C GLU A 95 -4.98 -17.25 -2.09
N VAL A 96 -6.22 -16.93 -2.43
CA VAL A 96 -7.34 -16.87 -1.47
C VAL A 96 -7.67 -18.30 -1.04
N VAL A 97 -7.56 -18.58 0.26
CA VAL A 97 -7.75 -19.94 0.82
C VAL A 97 -8.92 -20.04 1.79
N ALA A 98 -9.40 -18.92 2.31
CA ALA A 98 -10.64 -18.85 3.06
C ALA A 98 -11.26 -17.46 2.95
N TYR A 99 -12.57 -17.38 3.07
CA TYR A 99 -13.28 -16.11 3.11
C TYR A 99 -14.62 -16.25 3.84
N ARG A 100 -15.20 -15.10 4.22
CA ARG A 100 -16.63 -14.94 4.47
C ARG A 100 -17.07 -13.68 3.76
N ILE A 101 -18.04 -13.80 2.86
CA ILE A 101 -18.71 -12.66 2.25
C ILE A 101 -20.05 -12.53 2.95
N ASN A 102 -20.25 -11.49 3.75
CA ASN A 102 -21.56 -11.22 4.29
C ASN A 102 -22.46 -10.60 3.23
N ARG A 103 -23.76 -10.97 3.26
CA ARG A 103 -24.74 -10.37 2.35
C ARG A 103 -24.93 -8.88 2.66
N ASP A 104 -25.12 -8.56 3.94
CA ASP A 104 -25.18 -7.21 4.50
C ASP A 104 -24.35 -7.15 5.79
N TYR A 105 -24.20 -5.97 6.38
CA TYR A 105 -23.62 -5.81 7.71
C TYR A 105 -24.36 -6.64 8.76
N LEU A 106 -23.60 -7.19 9.71
CA LEU A 106 -24.16 -7.85 10.88
C LEU A 106 -24.78 -6.80 11.81
N SER A 107 -25.85 -7.17 12.52
CA SER A 107 -26.56 -6.29 13.45
C SER A 107 -26.64 -6.87 14.86
N MET A 108 -26.63 -5.99 15.86
CA MET A 108 -26.82 -6.32 17.27
C MET A 108 -27.76 -5.29 17.93
N PRO A 109 -28.89 -5.71 18.50
CA PRO A 109 -29.77 -4.80 19.24
C PRO A 109 -29.08 -4.12 20.42
N TRP A 110 -29.14 -2.79 20.49
CA TRP A 110 -28.58 -2.00 21.58
C TRP A 110 -29.63 -0.99 22.10
N TYR A 111 -29.42 -0.40 23.29
CA TYR A 111 -30.49 0.30 24.04
C TYR A 111 -31.14 1.50 23.32
N TRP A 112 -30.52 2.01 22.27
CA TRP A 112 -30.93 3.20 21.50
C TRP A 112 -30.96 2.97 19.99
N GLY A 113 -30.75 1.72 19.56
CA GLY A 113 -30.75 1.33 18.16
C GLY A 113 -29.82 0.15 17.90
N ASP A 114 -29.99 -0.49 16.75
CA ASP A 114 -29.12 -1.57 16.32
C ASP A 114 -27.72 -1.06 16.00
N LEU A 115 -26.68 -1.72 16.53
CA LEU A 115 -25.29 -1.50 16.13
C LEU A 115 -24.94 -2.41 14.95
N ARG A 116 -24.25 -1.86 13.96
CA ARG A 116 -23.83 -2.58 12.75
C ARG A 116 -22.31 -2.71 12.65
N TYR A 117 -21.85 -3.84 12.15
CA TYR A 117 -20.44 -4.08 11.88
C TYR A 117 -20.23 -5.08 10.75
N SER A 118 -19.11 -4.94 10.04
CA SER A 118 -18.72 -5.93 9.04
C SER A 118 -18.15 -7.19 9.68
N GLY A 119 -18.67 -8.35 9.24
CA GLY A 119 -18.08 -9.66 9.47
C GLY A 119 -17.31 -10.21 8.26
N SER A 120 -17.26 -9.48 7.13
CA SER A 120 -16.66 -10.02 5.90
C SER A 120 -15.14 -10.05 6.03
N PHE A 121 -14.53 -11.13 5.51
CA PHE A 121 -13.07 -11.24 5.46
C PHE A 121 -12.61 -12.06 4.26
N VAL A 122 -11.33 -11.87 3.94
CA VAL A 122 -10.59 -12.77 3.05
C VAL A 122 -9.24 -13.11 3.68
N LEU A 123 -8.84 -14.37 3.56
CA LEU A 123 -7.55 -14.90 3.98
C LEU A 123 -6.75 -15.30 2.75
N VAL A 124 -5.58 -14.70 2.58
CA VAL A 124 -4.67 -15.01 1.47
C VAL A 124 -3.48 -15.77 2.02
N ARG A 125 -3.18 -16.92 1.41
CA ARG A 125 -1.95 -17.71 1.67
C ARG A 125 -0.85 -17.26 0.72
N HIS A 126 0.35 -17.09 1.26
CA HIS A 126 1.55 -16.70 0.55
C HIS A 126 2.65 -17.73 0.78
N ARG A 127 3.59 -17.79 -0.15
CA ARG A 127 4.80 -18.60 -0.01
C ARG A 127 6.03 -17.78 -0.34
N VAL A 128 7.00 -17.78 0.56
CA VAL A 128 8.35 -17.27 0.34
C VAL A 128 9.33 -18.42 0.49
N GLN A 129 10.31 -18.50 -0.41
CA GLN A 129 11.33 -19.53 -0.48
C GLN A 129 12.62 -18.85 -0.88
N SER A 130 13.48 -18.56 0.10
CA SER A 130 14.69 -17.76 -0.14
C SER A 130 15.79 -18.60 -0.80
N GLY A 131 15.98 -19.83 -0.33
CA GLY A 131 17.01 -20.78 -0.74
C GLY A 131 16.45 -21.93 -1.59
N LYS A 132 17.20 -23.04 -1.63
CA LYS A 132 16.88 -24.17 -2.51
C LYS A 132 16.06 -25.24 -1.81
N THR A 133 16.14 -25.30 -0.48
CA THR A 133 15.53 -26.38 0.31
C THR A 133 14.35 -25.86 1.11
N PRO A 134 13.35 -26.70 1.44
CA PRO A 134 12.15 -26.26 2.16
C PRO A 134 12.43 -25.54 3.50
N GLU A 135 13.60 -25.74 4.08
CA GLU A 135 14.06 -25.14 5.33
C GLU A 135 14.22 -23.60 5.25
N SER A 136 14.42 -23.02 4.07
CA SER A 136 14.40 -21.56 3.86
C SER A 136 13.06 -21.03 3.37
N GLY A 137 12.02 -21.88 3.41
CA GLY A 137 10.67 -21.57 3.04
C GLY A 137 9.84 -21.10 4.24
N LEU A 138 8.86 -20.24 3.97
CA LEU A 138 7.82 -19.87 4.91
C LEU A 138 6.48 -19.75 4.18
N THR A 139 5.48 -20.45 4.68
CA THR A 139 4.07 -20.21 4.35
C THR A 139 3.53 -19.24 5.37
N PHE A 140 3.03 -18.10 4.91
CA PHE A 140 2.40 -17.11 5.77
C PHE A 140 1.08 -16.66 5.16
N TYR A 141 0.27 -15.99 5.97
CA TYR A 141 -1.09 -15.60 5.61
C TYR A 141 -1.29 -14.12 5.90
N THR A 142 -2.05 -13.44 5.04
CA THR A 142 -2.58 -12.11 5.34
C THR A 142 -4.09 -12.19 5.48
N LEU A 143 -4.61 -11.75 6.63
CA LEU A 143 -6.03 -11.62 6.91
C LEU A 143 -6.45 -10.18 6.60
N TYR A 144 -7.57 -10.01 5.91
CA TYR A 144 -8.24 -8.71 5.74
C TYR A 144 -9.66 -8.85 6.28
N MET A 145 -9.87 -8.39 7.51
CA MET A 145 -11.12 -8.51 8.26
C MET A 145 -11.88 -7.17 8.26
N HIS A 146 -13.20 -7.24 8.35
CA HIS A 146 -14.13 -6.10 8.33
C HIS A 146 -14.30 -5.42 6.95
N LEU A 147 -14.16 -6.17 5.85
CA LEU A 147 -14.36 -5.65 4.49
C LEU A 147 -15.83 -5.31 4.19
N ALA A 148 -16.10 -4.38 3.26
CA ALA A 148 -17.46 -4.05 2.85
C ALA A 148 -18.26 -5.30 2.37
N PRO A 149 -19.54 -5.46 2.77
CA PRO A 149 -20.36 -6.61 2.42
C PRO A 149 -20.84 -6.56 0.96
N TRP A 150 -21.45 -7.65 0.49
CA TRP A 150 -21.93 -7.77 -0.89
C TRP A 150 -22.84 -6.62 -1.34
N LEU A 151 -23.84 -6.27 -0.52
CA LEU A 151 -24.83 -5.24 -0.84
C LEU A 151 -24.28 -3.80 -0.79
N ALA A 152 -23.04 -3.60 -0.31
CA ALA A 152 -22.38 -2.30 -0.43
C ALA A 152 -21.88 -2.03 -1.86
N TYR A 153 -21.64 -3.07 -2.65
CA TYR A 153 -21.23 -2.94 -4.04
C TYR A 153 -22.44 -2.71 -4.94
N PRO A 154 -22.36 -1.79 -5.92
CA PRO A 154 -23.44 -1.56 -6.87
C PRO A 154 -23.75 -2.83 -7.66
N GLU A 155 -25.02 -2.99 -8.04
CA GLU A 155 -25.44 -4.07 -8.92
C GLU A 155 -24.74 -3.92 -10.28
N GLN A 156 -24.16 -5.03 -10.76
CA GLN A 156 -23.37 -5.08 -11.99
C GLN A 156 -24.19 -4.72 -13.25
N ASP A 157 -25.51 -4.88 -13.18
CA ASP A 157 -26.48 -4.56 -14.22
C ASP A 157 -27.23 -3.24 -13.93
N SER A 158 -26.62 -2.35 -13.15
CA SER A 158 -27.22 -1.04 -12.89
C SER A 158 -27.50 -0.34 -14.21
N THR A 159 -28.78 -0.08 -14.46
CA THR A 159 -29.21 0.69 -15.62
C THR A 159 -28.95 2.18 -15.41
N ALA A 160 -28.43 2.62 -14.27
CA ALA A 160 -28.18 4.03 -14.01
C ALA A 160 -26.79 4.47 -14.51
N PHE A 161 -26.76 5.43 -15.42
CA PHE A 161 -25.55 6.04 -16.00
C PHE A 161 -25.53 7.56 -15.82
N LYS A 162 -24.35 8.16 -15.96
CA LYS A 162 -24.16 9.61 -16.11
C LYS A 162 -23.26 9.91 -17.28
N VAL A 163 -23.39 11.12 -17.84
CA VAL A 163 -22.36 11.69 -18.73
C VAL A 163 -21.07 11.84 -17.95
N ALA A 164 -19.96 11.35 -18.50
CA ALA A 164 -18.67 11.38 -17.81
C ALA A 164 -18.19 12.80 -17.51
N ASP A 165 -17.41 12.94 -16.44
CA ASP A 165 -16.95 14.24 -15.97
C ASP A 165 -16.06 14.91 -17.05
N GLY A 166 -16.36 16.16 -17.40
CA GLY A 166 -15.67 16.90 -18.46
C GLY A 166 -16.15 16.61 -19.89
N GLN A 167 -17.14 15.72 -20.07
CA GLN A 167 -17.76 15.45 -21.38
C GLN A 167 -19.05 16.27 -21.58
N HIS A 168 -19.36 16.53 -22.85
CA HIS A 168 -20.62 17.15 -23.28
C HIS A 168 -21.14 16.35 -24.48
N LEU A 169 -22.35 15.79 -24.37
CA LEU A 169 -22.90 14.87 -25.38
C LEU A 169 -24.15 15.44 -26.05
N ASN A 170 -24.35 15.13 -27.32
CA ASN A 170 -25.60 15.48 -28.01
C ASN A 170 -26.69 14.45 -27.71
N ALA A 171 -27.87 14.93 -27.31
CA ALA A 171 -29.09 14.14 -27.26
C ALA A 171 -29.84 14.26 -28.60
N TYR A 172 -29.97 13.15 -29.33
CA TYR A 172 -30.67 13.09 -30.61
C TYR A 172 -32.11 12.58 -30.42
N VAL A 173 -33.03 13.15 -31.20
CA VAL A 173 -34.46 12.82 -31.16
C VAL A 173 -34.73 11.36 -31.54
N ASN A 174 -33.93 10.78 -32.44
CA ASN A 174 -34.11 9.41 -32.93
C ASN A 174 -32.80 8.82 -33.49
N ALA A 175 -32.84 7.54 -33.87
CA ALA A 175 -31.69 6.76 -34.34
C ALA A 175 -31.03 7.31 -35.63
N SER A 176 -31.73 8.13 -36.42
CA SER A 176 -31.14 8.78 -37.61
C SER A 176 -30.07 9.81 -37.23
N ARG A 177 -30.13 10.33 -35.98
CA ARG A 177 -29.18 11.31 -35.42
C ARG A 177 -29.06 12.60 -36.27
N GLN A 178 -30.08 12.92 -37.06
CA GLN A 178 -30.12 14.14 -37.88
C GLN A 178 -30.42 15.41 -37.07
N TRP A 179 -31.13 15.28 -35.95
CA TRP A 179 -31.62 16.41 -35.16
C TRP A 179 -31.21 16.28 -33.70
N VAL A 180 -30.51 17.29 -33.19
CA VAL A 180 -30.11 17.41 -31.78
C VAL A 180 -31.23 18.11 -31.01
N ALA A 181 -31.81 17.40 -30.04
CA ALA A 181 -32.88 17.88 -29.16
C ALA A 181 -32.35 18.77 -28.04
N ALA A 182 -31.19 18.41 -27.47
CA ALA A 182 -30.49 19.15 -26.43
C ALA A 182 -29.04 18.68 -26.35
N GLU A 183 -28.21 19.42 -25.61
CA GLU A 183 -26.93 18.92 -25.12
C GLU A 183 -27.12 18.34 -23.71
N LEU A 184 -26.39 17.28 -23.41
CA LEU A 184 -26.28 16.64 -22.10
C LEU A 184 -24.95 17.07 -21.46
N PRO A 185 -24.96 17.98 -20.48
CA PRO A 185 -23.76 18.37 -19.76
C PRO A 185 -23.11 17.22 -18.99
N SER A 186 -21.86 17.44 -18.60
CA SER A 186 -21.13 16.60 -17.64
C SER A 186 -21.99 16.29 -16.42
N GLY A 187 -22.07 15.00 -16.05
CA GLY A 187 -22.82 14.53 -14.89
C GLY A 187 -24.32 14.33 -15.09
N THR A 188 -24.90 14.64 -16.26
CA THR A 188 -26.33 14.40 -16.53
C THR A 188 -26.68 12.92 -16.37
N ARG A 189 -27.67 12.64 -15.54
CA ARG A 189 -28.09 11.27 -15.20
C ARG A 189 -29.10 10.72 -16.20
N VAL A 190 -28.87 9.47 -16.59
CA VAL A 190 -29.71 8.73 -17.54
C VAL A 190 -29.87 7.28 -17.10
N THR A 191 -30.91 6.60 -17.59
CA THR A 191 -31.01 5.15 -17.50
C THR A 191 -30.82 4.48 -18.86
N TRP A 192 -30.05 3.40 -18.88
CA TRP A 192 -29.70 2.60 -20.05
C TRP A 192 -29.63 1.13 -19.67
N ASP A 193 -30.53 0.33 -20.26
CA ASP A 193 -30.47 -1.13 -20.16
C ASP A 193 -29.57 -1.69 -21.27
N LYS A 194 -28.36 -2.13 -20.88
CA LYS A 194 -27.38 -2.72 -21.81
C LYS A 194 -27.79 -4.10 -22.33
N ALA A 195 -28.69 -4.80 -21.63
CA ALA A 195 -29.18 -6.10 -22.07
C ALA A 195 -30.24 -5.97 -23.18
N ALA A 196 -30.93 -4.83 -23.25
CA ALA A 196 -31.86 -4.52 -24.31
C ALA A 196 -31.13 -4.13 -25.60
N SER A 197 -30.97 -5.10 -26.52
CA SER A 197 -30.29 -4.88 -27.81
C SER A 197 -30.89 -3.75 -28.66
N ALA A 198 -32.19 -3.47 -28.49
CA ALA A 198 -32.87 -2.36 -29.16
C ALA A 198 -32.38 -0.97 -28.69
N ASP A 199 -31.77 -0.89 -27.52
CA ASP A 199 -31.30 0.36 -26.91
C ASP A 199 -29.82 0.65 -27.20
N THR A 200 -29.17 -0.14 -28.06
CA THR A 200 -27.77 0.09 -28.48
C THR A 200 -27.62 -0.05 -29.99
N MET A 201 -26.86 0.86 -30.61
CA MET A 201 -26.57 0.78 -32.04
C MET A 201 -25.16 1.26 -32.40
N SER A 202 -24.61 0.73 -33.49
CA SER A 202 -23.37 1.23 -34.09
C SER A 202 -23.65 2.24 -35.19
N GLY A 203 -23.00 3.39 -35.13
CA GLY A 203 -23.01 4.39 -36.18
C GLY A 203 -22.06 4.06 -37.33
N SER A 204 -22.32 4.63 -38.51
CA SER A 204 -21.43 4.54 -39.69
C SER A 204 -20.03 5.14 -39.47
N ASN A 205 -19.85 5.95 -38.43
CA ASN A 205 -18.59 6.53 -37.98
C ASN A 205 -17.81 5.65 -36.99
N GLY A 206 -18.24 4.40 -36.77
CA GLY A 206 -17.61 3.46 -35.84
C GLY A 206 -17.89 3.73 -34.35
N ARG A 207 -18.78 4.69 -34.04
CA ARG A 207 -19.17 5.03 -32.66
C ARG A 207 -20.36 4.19 -32.20
N GLN A 208 -20.45 3.90 -30.90
CA GLN A 208 -21.67 3.30 -30.31
C GLN A 208 -22.59 4.36 -29.72
N TYR A 209 -23.89 4.14 -29.87
CA TYR A 209 -24.94 5.00 -29.35
C TYR A 209 -25.91 4.19 -28.52
N ALA A 210 -26.43 4.80 -27.46
CA ALA A 210 -27.42 4.23 -26.57
C ALA A 210 -28.72 5.05 -26.60
N HIS A 211 -29.86 4.35 -26.50
CA HIS A 211 -31.17 4.95 -26.36
C HIS A 211 -31.52 5.06 -24.87
N VAL A 212 -31.14 6.19 -24.28
CA VAL A 212 -31.17 6.40 -22.83
C VAL A 212 -32.43 7.16 -22.42
N THR A 213 -32.89 6.94 -21.19
CA THR A 213 -34.00 7.70 -20.59
C THR A 213 -33.42 8.73 -19.64
N LEU A 214 -33.84 9.98 -19.75
CA LEU A 214 -33.36 11.06 -18.88
C LEU A 214 -33.90 10.86 -17.45
N ALA A 215 -33.01 10.89 -16.45
CA ALA A 215 -33.43 10.82 -15.05
C ALA A 215 -33.84 12.20 -14.50
N GLU A 216 -33.46 13.27 -15.19
CA GLU A 216 -33.69 14.66 -14.80
C GLU A 216 -33.99 15.52 -16.05
N PRO A 217 -34.71 16.64 -15.90
CA PRO A 217 -34.99 17.51 -17.03
C PRO A 217 -33.70 18.16 -17.55
N VAL A 218 -33.62 18.32 -18.87
CA VAL A 218 -32.50 18.98 -19.56
C VAL A 218 -33.03 20.12 -20.40
N THR A 219 -32.43 21.30 -20.23
CA THR A 219 -32.79 22.51 -20.96
C THR A 219 -31.87 22.72 -22.15
N GLY A 220 -32.46 22.88 -23.33
CA GLY A 220 -31.74 23.07 -24.60
C GLY A 220 -32.65 23.66 -25.68
N SER A 221 -32.36 23.38 -26.95
CA SER A 221 -33.19 23.76 -28.10
C SER A 221 -34.61 23.20 -28.03
N MET A 222 -34.78 22.03 -27.40
CA MET A 222 -36.05 21.51 -26.90
C MET A 222 -35.96 21.37 -25.37
N SER A 223 -37.05 21.64 -24.66
CA SER A 223 -37.13 21.35 -23.23
C SER A 223 -37.47 19.87 -23.03
N LEU A 224 -36.49 19.08 -22.59
CA LEU A 224 -36.66 17.66 -22.29
C LEU A 224 -36.95 17.47 -20.80
N LYS A 225 -37.87 16.57 -20.49
CA LYS A 225 -38.30 16.24 -19.12
C LYS A 225 -37.65 14.93 -18.66
N ALA A 226 -37.60 14.73 -17.34
CA ALA A 226 -37.30 13.43 -16.78
C ALA A 226 -38.30 12.38 -17.32
N GLY A 227 -37.80 11.22 -17.75
CA GLY A 227 -38.56 10.18 -18.43
C GLY A 227 -38.53 10.24 -19.95
N ASP A 228 -38.08 11.34 -20.57
CA ASP A 228 -37.93 11.41 -22.03
C ASP A 228 -36.77 10.53 -22.49
N ARG A 229 -36.93 9.89 -23.65
CA ARG A 229 -35.91 9.02 -24.24
C ARG A 229 -35.18 9.72 -25.39
N VAL A 230 -33.86 9.61 -25.39
CA VAL A 230 -32.98 10.23 -26.40
C VAL A 230 -31.85 9.30 -26.78
N TRP A 231 -31.34 9.45 -27.99
CA TRP A 231 -30.12 8.75 -28.42
C TRP A 231 -28.90 9.59 -28.08
N THR A 232 -27.86 8.99 -27.50
CA THR A 232 -26.58 9.67 -27.24
C THR A 232 -25.40 8.72 -27.43
N VAL A 233 -24.20 9.25 -27.58
CA VAL A 233 -22.95 8.47 -27.67
C VAL A 233 -22.67 7.76 -26.34
N CYS A 234 -22.29 6.48 -26.38
CA CYS A 234 -22.09 5.68 -25.17
C CYS A 234 -20.74 4.94 -25.09
N ASP A 235 -19.93 4.97 -26.14
CA ASP A 235 -18.62 4.30 -26.19
C ASP A 235 -17.51 5.16 -25.55
N LYS A 236 -16.29 4.60 -25.46
CA LYS A 236 -15.06 5.30 -25.03
C LYS A 236 -15.21 6.12 -23.73
N GLY A 237 -15.98 5.60 -22.77
CA GLY A 237 -16.18 6.26 -21.48
C GLY A 237 -17.06 7.51 -21.51
N ASN A 238 -17.82 7.77 -22.59
CA ASN A 238 -18.70 8.94 -22.67
C ASN A 238 -19.90 8.84 -21.70
N LEU A 239 -20.44 7.63 -21.52
CA LEU A 239 -21.38 7.30 -20.46
C LEU A 239 -20.74 6.33 -19.48
N VAL A 240 -20.74 6.71 -18.20
CA VAL A 240 -20.22 5.91 -17.08
C VAL A 240 -21.35 5.60 -16.10
N PRO A 241 -21.27 4.52 -15.30
CA PRO A 241 -22.29 4.25 -14.28
C PRO A 241 -22.55 5.48 -13.39
N ALA A 242 -23.81 5.74 -13.02
CA ALA A 242 -24.23 6.95 -12.31
C ALA A 242 -23.67 7.03 -10.87
N ARG A 243 -23.33 5.87 -10.31
CA ARG A 243 -22.41 5.77 -9.16
C ARG A 243 -21.03 5.51 -9.74
N ASP A 244 -20.03 6.29 -9.34
CA ASP A 244 -18.62 5.96 -9.62
C ASP A 244 -18.37 4.59 -8.93
N SER A 245 -18.53 3.49 -9.67
CA SER A 245 -18.87 2.21 -9.05
C SER A 245 -17.61 1.50 -8.57
N ALA A 246 -17.44 1.43 -7.25
CA ALA A 246 -16.54 0.47 -6.64
C ALA A 246 -16.76 -0.91 -7.27
N THR A 247 -15.72 -1.45 -7.89
CA THR A 247 -15.81 -2.73 -8.59
C THR A 247 -15.60 -3.87 -7.59
N ARG A 248 -16.41 -4.92 -7.71
CA ARG A 248 -16.22 -6.13 -6.91
C ARG A 248 -14.82 -6.72 -7.17
N PRO A 249 -14.11 -7.21 -6.15
CA PRO A 249 -12.81 -7.83 -6.32
C PRO A 249 -12.84 -8.97 -7.35
N ALA A 250 -11.77 -9.09 -8.15
CA ALA A 250 -11.71 -10.11 -9.20
C ALA A 250 -11.83 -11.55 -8.67
N TRP A 251 -11.38 -11.80 -7.43
CA TRP A 251 -11.52 -13.10 -6.79
C TRP A 251 -12.98 -13.51 -6.53
N TRP A 252 -13.96 -12.61 -6.74
CA TRP A 252 -15.39 -12.94 -6.70
C TRP A 252 -15.94 -13.46 -8.04
N PHE A 253 -15.20 -13.32 -9.16
CA PHE A 253 -15.67 -13.75 -10.49
C PHE A 253 -16.15 -15.20 -10.56
N PRO A 254 -15.53 -16.19 -9.87
CA PRO A 254 -16.04 -17.56 -9.85
C PRO A 254 -17.48 -17.68 -9.34
N PHE A 255 -18.00 -16.69 -8.61
CA PHE A 255 -19.36 -16.70 -8.03
C PHE A 255 -20.36 -15.78 -8.75
N LEU A 256 -19.93 -15.13 -9.83
CA LEU A 256 -20.75 -14.21 -10.61
C LEU A 256 -21.29 -14.90 -11.88
N PRO A 257 -22.55 -14.62 -12.30
CA PRO A 257 -23.08 -15.18 -13.55
C PRO A 257 -22.17 -14.92 -14.76
N PRO A 258 -22.01 -15.88 -15.71
CA PRO A 258 -22.72 -17.15 -15.84
C PRO A 258 -21.99 -18.32 -15.13
N SER A 259 -21.18 -18.05 -14.11
CA SER A 259 -20.47 -19.11 -13.38
C SER A 259 -21.45 -20.13 -12.77
N ARG A 260 -20.97 -21.36 -12.56
CA ARG A 260 -21.77 -22.46 -11.99
C ARG A 260 -21.74 -22.51 -10.47
N GLU A 261 -20.92 -21.68 -9.81
CA GLU A 261 -20.80 -21.68 -8.35
C GLU A 261 -21.67 -20.60 -7.72
N THR A 262 -22.58 -21.00 -6.83
CA THR A 262 -23.42 -20.07 -6.07
C THR A 262 -22.64 -19.48 -4.90
N VAL A 263 -22.65 -18.16 -4.73
CA VAL A 263 -22.09 -17.50 -3.53
C VAL A 263 -22.76 -18.08 -2.28
N GLN A 264 -21.95 -18.54 -1.32
CA GLN A 264 -22.42 -18.85 0.03
C GLN A 264 -22.18 -17.64 0.93
N PHE A 265 -23.25 -16.90 1.21
CA PHE A 265 -23.18 -15.74 2.10
C PHE A 265 -23.13 -16.16 3.57
N ASP A 266 -22.57 -15.26 4.40
CA ASP A 266 -22.67 -15.28 5.86
C ASP A 266 -22.03 -16.50 6.55
N THR A 267 -21.26 -17.29 5.81
CA THR A 267 -20.51 -18.44 6.31
C THR A 267 -19.04 -18.40 5.90
N VAL A 268 -18.19 -19.09 6.66
CA VAL A 268 -16.79 -19.29 6.29
C VAL A 268 -16.71 -20.37 5.21
N VAL A 269 -16.07 -20.03 4.10
CA VAL A 269 -15.86 -20.92 2.95
C VAL A 269 -14.35 -21.12 2.75
N CYS A 270 -13.95 -22.37 2.53
CA CYS A 270 -12.60 -22.74 2.09
C CYS A 270 -12.69 -23.16 0.61
N PRO A 271 -12.47 -22.24 -0.34
CA PRO A 271 -12.63 -22.54 -1.76
C PRO A 271 -11.48 -23.43 -2.28
N THR A 272 -11.61 -23.87 -3.54
CA THR A 272 -10.40 -24.19 -4.31
C THR A 272 -9.54 -22.92 -4.37
N PRO A 273 -8.25 -22.97 -4.00
CA PRO A 273 -7.44 -21.77 -3.87
C PRO A 273 -7.46 -20.91 -5.14
N TYR A 274 -7.78 -19.62 -4.98
CA TYR A 274 -7.88 -18.67 -6.10
C TYR A 274 -6.61 -17.80 -6.16
N PRO A 275 -5.83 -17.82 -7.25
CA PRO A 275 -4.63 -17.00 -7.37
C PRO A 275 -4.93 -15.49 -7.32
N ILE A 276 -4.17 -14.74 -6.53
CA ILE A 276 -4.28 -13.28 -6.42
C ILE A 276 -2.89 -12.65 -6.39
N LYS A 277 -2.71 -11.52 -7.07
CA LYS A 277 -1.42 -10.82 -7.17
C LYS A 277 -1.32 -9.66 -6.19
N ALA A 278 -0.09 -9.33 -5.81
CA ALA A 278 0.18 -8.14 -5.00
C ALA A 278 -0.32 -6.89 -5.75
N GLY A 279 -1.15 -6.09 -5.11
CA GLY A 279 -1.81 -4.93 -5.69
C GLY A 279 -3.22 -5.19 -6.21
N ASP A 280 -3.64 -6.45 -6.37
CA ASP A 280 -5.02 -6.76 -6.78
C ASP A 280 -6.01 -6.38 -5.66
N PRO A 281 -7.22 -5.87 -6.00
CA PRO A 281 -8.26 -5.60 -5.03
C PRO A 281 -8.63 -6.83 -4.20
N VAL A 282 -8.66 -6.69 -2.87
CA VAL A 282 -9.23 -7.68 -1.94
C VAL A 282 -10.62 -7.29 -1.45
N GLY A 283 -10.93 -5.98 -1.42
CA GLY A 283 -12.21 -5.42 -0.97
C GLY A 283 -12.11 -3.92 -0.71
N HIS A 284 -13.08 -3.37 0.03
CA HIS A 284 -13.11 -1.98 0.49
C HIS A 284 -13.30 -1.95 2.01
N LEU A 285 -13.00 -0.82 2.66
CA LEU A 285 -13.21 -0.68 4.10
C LEU A 285 -14.71 -0.82 4.41
N GLY A 286 -15.06 -1.65 5.39
CA GLY A 286 -16.45 -1.89 5.79
C GLY A 286 -16.84 -1.06 7.01
N TYR A 287 -18.11 -0.67 7.08
CA TYR A 287 -18.68 0.07 8.20
C TYR A 287 -18.64 -0.74 9.51
N PHE A 288 -18.36 -0.04 10.60
CA PHE A 288 -18.12 -0.61 11.91
C PHE A 288 -18.55 0.36 13.02
N GLN A 289 -19.47 -0.08 13.88
CA GLN A 289 -19.89 0.61 15.10
C GLN A 289 -19.42 -0.16 16.33
N VAL A 290 -18.90 0.56 17.33
CA VAL A 290 -18.53 0.02 18.64
C VAL A 290 -19.26 0.80 19.71
N PRO A 291 -19.96 0.15 20.66
CA PRO A 291 -20.61 0.87 21.75
C PRO A 291 -19.59 1.63 22.61
N THR A 292 -20.02 2.74 23.20
CA THR A 292 -19.31 3.52 24.21
C THR A 292 -20.26 3.89 25.34
N GLU A 293 -19.77 4.48 26.45
CA GLU A 293 -20.60 4.86 27.61
C GLU A 293 -21.81 5.71 27.21
N ASP A 294 -21.58 6.76 26.42
CA ASP A 294 -22.63 7.72 26.00
C ASP A 294 -23.05 7.60 24.52
N GLY A 295 -22.70 6.50 23.84
CA GLY A 295 -22.93 6.43 22.40
C GLY A 295 -22.25 5.26 21.69
N HIS A 296 -21.75 5.53 20.48
CA HIS A 296 -20.94 4.60 19.70
C HIS A 296 -19.81 5.34 18.97
N GLU A 297 -18.67 4.68 18.85
CA GLU A 297 -17.66 5.03 17.85
C GLU A 297 -18.12 4.45 16.50
N LYS A 298 -17.95 5.24 15.43
CA LYS A 298 -18.20 4.81 14.05
C LYS A 298 -16.98 5.03 13.18
N ARG A 299 -16.79 4.13 12.20
CA ARG A 299 -15.74 4.21 11.18
C ARG A 299 -16.02 3.21 10.06
N TYR A 300 -15.40 3.42 8.91
CA TYR A 300 -15.12 2.34 7.97
C TYR A 300 -13.71 1.84 8.25
N GLN A 301 -13.51 0.54 8.36
CA GLN A 301 -12.19 -0.02 8.68
C GLN A 301 -11.89 -1.29 7.90
N VAL A 302 -10.60 -1.62 7.84
CA VAL A 302 -10.10 -2.98 7.64
C VAL A 302 -9.10 -3.27 8.77
N HIS A 303 -9.20 -4.47 9.33
CA HIS A 303 -8.19 -5.01 10.24
C HIS A 303 -7.31 -5.99 9.45
N ILE A 304 -5.99 -5.78 9.49
CA ILE A 304 -5.02 -6.58 8.73
C ILE A 304 -4.06 -7.28 9.68
N GLU A 305 -3.96 -8.61 9.57
CA GLU A 305 -2.96 -9.42 10.29
C GLU A 305 -2.03 -10.15 9.32
N CYS A 306 -0.82 -10.43 9.78
CA CYS A 306 0.15 -11.29 9.10
C CYS A 306 0.53 -12.44 10.03
N LEU A 307 0.20 -13.67 9.61
CA LEU A 307 0.23 -14.86 10.45
C LEU A 307 1.04 -15.98 9.82
N THR A 308 1.66 -16.83 10.61
CA THR A 308 2.20 -18.11 10.13
C THR A 308 2.05 -19.22 11.15
N THR A 309 1.86 -20.44 10.66
CA THR A 309 1.84 -21.68 11.45
C THR A 309 3.15 -22.46 11.31
N ASP A 310 4.07 -21.98 10.47
CA ASP A 310 5.37 -22.61 10.22
C ASP A 310 6.38 -22.23 11.33
N ASP A 311 7.56 -22.85 11.28
CA ASP A 311 8.69 -22.56 12.19
C ASP A 311 9.33 -21.20 11.85
N LEU A 312 8.70 -20.14 12.34
CA LEU A 312 9.15 -18.76 12.12
C LEU A 312 10.57 -18.49 12.65
N PRO A 313 10.95 -18.87 13.90
CA PRO A 313 12.31 -18.65 14.39
C PRO A 313 13.38 -19.25 13.45
N ARG A 314 13.14 -20.45 12.94
CA ARG A 314 14.03 -21.09 11.98
C ARG A 314 14.13 -20.29 10.68
N PHE A 315 13.01 -19.86 10.09
CA PHE A 315 13.02 -19.04 8.87
C PHE A 315 13.80 -17.73 9.07
N LEU A 316 13.57 -17.02 10.18
CA LEU A 316 14.23 -15.75 10.48
C LEU A 316 15.76 -15.88 10.57
N SER A 317 16.26 -17.04 10.98
CA SER A 317 17.70 -17.33 11.13
C SER A 317 18.45 -17.55 9.81
N ASN A 318 17.74 -17.61 8.68
CA ASN A 318 18.31 -17.93 7.36
C ASN A 318 19.18 -19.22 7.38
N PRO A 319 18.56 -20.39 7.58
CA PRO A 319 19.27 -21.62 7.94
C PRO A 319 20.20 -22.14 6.82
N GLU A 320 19.86 -21.87 5.56
CA GLU A 320 20.71 -22.20 4.41
C GLU A 320 21.84 -21.17 4.17
N GLY A 321 21.86 -20.06 4.91
CA GLY A 321 22.83 -18.98 4.68
C GLY A 321 22.68 -18.31 3.31
N VAL A 322 21.46 -18.25 2.78
CA VAL A 322 21.16 -17.67 1.47
C VAL A 322 21.68 -16.24 1.43
N GLY A 323 22.40 -15.86 0.38
CA GLY A 323 22.89 -14.50 0.18
C GLY A 323 24.03 -14.06 1.08
N ARG A 324 24.68 -14.98 1.83
CA ARG A 324 25.88 -14.65 2.64
C ARG A 324 27.03 -14.05 1.82
N ASP A 325 27.22 -14.52 0.59
CA ASP A 325 28.26 -14.02 -0.32
C ASP A 325 27.91 -12.66 -0.96
N THR A 326 26.67 -12.19 -0.78
CA THR A 326 26.16 -10.92 -1.30
C THR A 326 25.45 -10.14 -0.19
N PRO A 327 26.20 -9.71 0.85
CA PRO A 327 25.62 -9.06 2.00
C PRO A 327 24.92 -7.77 1.60
N ALA A 328 23.76 -7.54 2.18
CA ALA A 328 22.95 -6.34 1.94
C ALA A 328 22.95 -5.40 3.16
N PHE A 329 23.35 -5.92 4.32
CA PHE A 329 23.38 -5.19 5.58
C PHE A 329 24.68 -5.50 6.33
N ALA A 330 25.03 -4.61 7.24
CA ALA A 330 26.08 -4.84 8.22
C ALA A 330 25.52 -4.51 9.61
N ARG A 331 25.72 -5.41 10.57
CA ARG A 331 25.53 -5.12 11.99
C ARG A 331 26.85 -4.54 12.51
N CYS A 332 26.78 -3.29 12.91
CA CYS A 332 27.90 -2.47 13.31
C CYS A 332 27.91 -2.37 14.83
N PRO A 333 28.95 -2.87 15.52
CA PRO A 333 29.13 -2.63 16.94
C PRO A 333 29.35 -1.14 17.22
N LYS A 334 29.16 -0.74 18.47
CA LYS A 334 29.53 0.59 18.96
C LYS A 334 31.05 0.77 19.00
N GLY A 335 31.53 1.96 18.65
CA GLY A 335 32.92 2.37 18.79
C GLY A 335 33.86 1.95 17.66
N ILE A 336 33.35 1.39 16.57
CA ILE A 336 34.19 1.01 15.42
C ILE A 336 34.49 2.24 14.54
N PRO A 337 35.67 2.32 13.90
CA PRO A 337 36.02 3.46 13.05
C PRO A 337 35.21 3.53 11.76
N VAL A 338 34.92 4.75 11.31
CA VAL A 338 34.42 5.03 9.96
C VAL A 338 35.58 5.56 9.11
N TYR A 339 35.83 4.91 7.97
CA TYR A 339 36.91 5.23 7.04
C TYR A 339 36.42 6.14 5.91
N LEU A 340 37.33 6.84 5.25
CA LEU A 340 37.05 7.73 4.12
C LEU A 340 37.90 7.33 2.92
N GLN A 341 37.31 7.37 1.73
CA GLN A 341 38.01 7.15 0.47
C GLN A 341 38.32 8.48 -0.23
N PHE A 342 39.57 8.67 -0.64
CA PHE A 342 40.05 9.87 -1.33
C PHE A 342 40.17 9.65 -2.85
N SER A 343 40.35 10.75 -3.59
CA SER A 343 40.33 10.83 -5.06
C SER A 343 41.36 9.94 -5.80
N GLY A 344 42.30 9.30 -5.08
CA GLY A 344 43.27 8.34 -5.60
C GLY A 344 43.02 6.88 -5.19
N GLY A 345 41.88 6.57 -4.57
CA GLY A 345 41.56 5.23 -4.06
C GLY A 345 42.13 4.92 -2.67
N GLU A 346 42.93 5.83 -2.11
CA GLU A 346 43.46 5.72 -0.75
C GLU A 346 42.32 5.74 0.29
N ILE A 347 42.37 4.81 1.24
CA ILE A 347 41.40 4.68 2.34
C ILE A 347 42.11 5.02 3.64
N GLN A 348 41.62 6.02 4.36
CA GLN A 348 42.17 6.39 5.66
C GLN A 348 41.11 6.31 6.75
N LYS A 349 41.56 6.03 7.98
CA LYS A 349 40.72 6.04 9.16
C LYS A 349 40.21 7.46 9.41
N GLY A 350 38.89 7.65 9.41
CA GLY A 350 38.27 8.93 9.72
C GLY A 350 38.31 9.26 11.21
N LEU A 351 37.81 10.45 11.55
CA LEU A 351 37.76 10.96 12.93
C LEU A 351 36.51 10.49 13.71
N VAL A 352 35.57 9.81 13.05
CA VAL A 352 34.28 9.42 13.62
C VAL A 352 34.25 7.91 13.83
N THR A 353 33.63 7.50 14.93
CA THR A 353 33.30 6.10 15.23
C THR A 353 31.78 5.93 15.31
N THR A 354 31.29 4.70 15.15
CA THR A 354 29.88 4.39 15.44
C THR A 354 29.55 4.71 16.90
N THR A 355 28.40 5.34 17.13
CA THR A 355 28.00 5.81 18.46
C THR A 355 27.13 4.81 19.22
N SER A 356 26.50 3.88 18.50
CA SER A 356 25.60 2.84 19.02
C SER A 356 25.74 1.59 18.16
N GLU A 357 25.28 0.46 18.68
CA GLU A 357 25.07 -0.72 17.85
C GLU A 357 23.91 -0.46 16.87
N ALA A 358 24.07 -0.82 15.61
CA ALA A 358 23.03 -0.62 14.59
C ALA A 358 23.16 -1.61 13.43
N VAL A 359 22.04 -1.91 12.78
CA VAL A 359 22.02 -2.62 11.49
C VAL A 359 21.90 -1.59 10.38
N MET A 360 22.90 -1.51 9.52
CA MET A 360 22.97 -0.55 8.41
C MET A 360 22.80 -1.25 7.07
N ALA A 361 22.02 -0.66 6.17
CA ALA A 361 21.98 -1.09 4.78
C ALA A 361 23.28 -0.71 4.06
N LEU A 362 23.82 -1.63 3.25
CA LEU A 362 25.00 -1.40 2.43
C LEU A 362 24.58 -0.79 1.08
N SER A 363 25.24 0.26 0.63
CA SER A 363 24.84 1.04 -0.56
C SER A 363 25.62 0.71 -1.84
N GLY A 364 26.47 -0.32 -1.83
CA GLY A 364 27.31 -0.69 -2.96
C GLY A 364 28.13 -1.95 -2.73
N GLN A 365 29.10 -2.21 -3.61
CA GLN A 365 30.07 -3.29 -3.45
C GLN A 365 31.20 -2.88 -2.49
N ALA A 366 31.86 -3.87 -1.91
CA ALA A 366 33.07 -3.64 -1.13
C ALA A 366 34.15 -2.96 -1.98
N VAL A 367 34.85 -2.01 -1.37
CA VAL A 367 36.06 -1.39 -1.90
C VAL A 367 37.26 -2.04 -1.22
N THR A 368 38.33 -2.24 -1.96
CA THR A 368 39.57 -2.85 -1.44
C THR A 368 40.68 -1.80 -1.42
N ASP A 369 41.40 -1.69 -0.32
CA ASP A 369 42.60 -0.84 -0.25
C ASP A 369 43.83 -1.50 -0.91
N ASN A 370 44.95 -0.78 -0.90
CA ASN A 370 46.21 -1.27 -1.50
C ASN A 370 46.82 -2.47 -0.73
N GLU A 371 46.38 -2.74 0.49
CA GLU A 371 46.82 -3.87 1.33
C GLU A 371 45.88 -5.07 1.21
N GLY A 372 44.81 -4.99 0.41
CA GLY A 372 43.83 -6.05 0.23
C GLY A 372 42.71 -6.08 1.28
N LYS A 373 42.63 -5.09 2.18
CA LYS A 373 41.54 -5.00 3.17
C LYS A 373 40.27 -4.48 2.52
N ARG A 374 39.14 -5.05 2.91
CA ARG A 374 37.82 -4.75 2.35
C ARG A 374 37.03 -3.81 3.24
N TYR A 375 36.33 -2.90 2.59
CA TYR A 375 35.53 -1.86 3.20
C TYR A 375 34.18 -1.74 2.52
N TRP A 376 33.12 -1.55 3.29
CA TRP A 376 31.76 -1.44 2.77
C TRP A 376 31.21 -0.03 2.92
N PRO A 377 30.59 0.55 1.87
CA PRO A 377 29.91 1.82 1.99
C PRO A 377 28.65 1.69 2.86
N GLY A 378 28.63 2.45 3.97
CA GLY A 378 27.53 2.48 4.93
C GLY A 378 26.49 3.53 4.58
N GLY A 379 25.30 3.11 4.14
CA GLY A 379 24.16 4.01 3.90
C GLY A 379 24.43 5.16 2.92
N SER A 380 23.83 6.31 3.17
CA SER A 380 23.89 7.54 2.33
C SER A 380 25.10 8.44 2.61
N SER A 381 26.03 8.01 3.47
CA SER A 381 27.22 8.80 3.84
C SER A 381 28.45 8.32 3.06
N ARG A 382 29.45 9.20 2.85
CA ARG A 382 30.75 8.83 2.26
C ARG A 382 31.62 7.93 3.15
N GLY A 383 31.08 7.43 4.25
CA GLY A 383 31.77 6.61 5.25
C GLY A 383 31.85 5.14 4.85
N LEU A 384 33.03 4.56 5.05
CA LEU A 384 33.35 3.17 4.81
C LEU A 384 33.49 2.42 6.15
N LEU A 385 32.98 1.19 6.21
CA LEU A 385 33.10 0.30 7.36
C LEU A 385 34.06 -0.84 7.02
N ALA A 386 35.07 -1.07 7.85
CA ALA A 386 35.97 -2.19 7.65
C ALA A 386 35.21 -3.52 7.80
N GLU A 387 35.38 -4.42 6.84
CA GLU A 387 34.71 -5.74 6.85
C GLU A 387 35.07 -6.55 8.11
N SER A 388 36.30 -6.38 8.63
CA SER A 388 36.76 -7.03 9.87
C SER A 388 36.02 -6.59 11.13
N ASP A 389 35.39 -5.40 11.10
CA ASP A 389 34.84 -4.74 12.28
C ASP A 389 33.30 -4.88 12.34
N VAL A 390 32.68 -5.51 11.34
CA VAL A 390 31.23 -5.65 11.22
C VAL A 390 30.81 -7.09 10.98
N GLN A 391 29.60 -7.43 11.43
CA GLN A 391 28.96 -8.67 11.00
C GLN A 391 28.18 -8.40 9.72
N LEU A 392 28.63 -8.97 8.61
CA LEU A 392 27.92 -8.90 7.33
C LEU A 392 26.67 -9.78 7.37
N LEU A 393 25.55 -9.20 6.94
CA LEU A 393 24.24 -9.83 6.99
C LEU A 393 23.65 -9.91 5.59
N SER A 394 23.16 -11.10 5.26
CA SER A 394 22.31 -11.30 4.09
C SER A 394 20.99 -10.56 4.26
N ARG A 395 20.35 -10.23 3.14
CA ARG A 395 18.97 -9.75 3.15
C ARG A 395 17.98 -10.75 3.75
N TYR A 396 18.29 -12.05 3.75
CA TYR A 396 17.42 -13.09 4.30
C TYR A 396 17.64 -13.34 5.78
N ASP A 397 18.70 -12.80 6.38
CA ASP A 397 19.01 -12.94 7.81
C ASP A 397 18.19 -11.96 8.64
N LEU A 398 16.90 -12.25 8.82
CA LEU A 398 15.96 -11.37 9.50
C LEU A 398 16.25 -11.29 11.01
N ALA A 399 16.70 -12.39 11.61
CA ALA A 399 17.12 -12.41 13.01
C ALA A 399 18.31 -11.47 13.25
N GLY A 400 19.35 -11.56 12.40
CA GLY A 400 20.48 -10.63 12.43
C GLY A 400 20.08 -9.17 12.18
N ARG A 401 18.99 -8.94 11.45
CA ARG A 401 18.41 -7.62 11.17
C ARG A 401 17.46 -7.10 12.27
N GLY A 402 17.33 -7.81 13.40
CA GLY A 402 16.62 -7.38 14.59
C GLY A 402 15.20 -7.94 14.77
N PHE A 403 14.78 -8.90 13.94
CA PHE A 403 13.56 -9.67 14.24
C PHE A 403 13.81 -10.62 15.40
N GLU A 404 12.92 -10.59 16.38
CA GLU A 404 12.98 -11.45 17.57
C GLU A 404 11.63 -12.13 17.77
N THR A 405 11.66 -13.31 18.37
CA THR A 405 10.46 -14.12 18.62
C THR A 405 10.24 -14.29 20.12
N THR A 406 9.00 -14.15 20.57
CA THR A 406 8.57 -14.54 21.92
C THR A 406 7.29 -15.35 21.85
N GLU A 407 7.10 -16.24 22.82
CA GLU A 407 5.84 -16.97 22.98
C GLU A 407 5.11 -16.42 24.20
N ASP A 408 3.80 -16.28 24.09
CA ASP A 408 2.94 -15.83 25.18
C ASP A 408 1.75 -16.78 25.32
N SER A 409 1.44 -17.14 26.55
CA SER A 409 0.34 -18.04 26.92
C SER A 409 -0.47 -17.39 28.03
N PRO A 410 -1.21 -16.32 27.71
CA PRO A 410 -1.82 -15.48 28.72
C PRO A 410 -3.06 -16.14 29.33
N ALA A 411 -3.34 -15.80 30.59
CA ALA A 411 -4.58 -16.20 31.25
C ALA A 411 -5.81 -15.43 30.74
N SER A 412 -5.59 -14.27 30.11
CA SER A 412 -6.61 -13.35 29.57
C SER A 412 -6.06 -12.61 28.37
N PHE A 413 -6.91 -12.27 27.39
CA PHE A 413 -6.50 -11.36 26.32
C PHE A 413 -6.40 -9.90 26.75
N ASP A 414 -6.92 -9.54 27.92
CA ASP A 414 -6.66 -8.25 28.56
C ASP A 414 -5.30 -8.30 29.27
N HIS A 415 -4.29 -7.74 28.61
CA HIS A 415 -2.92 -7.65 29.11
C HIS A 415 -2.73 -6.48 30.08
N LEU A 416 -3.68 -5.53 30.12
CA LEU A 416 -3.59 -4.32 30.94
C LEU A 416 -4.86 -4.07 31.78
N ASP A 417 -5.30 -5.08 32.55
CA ASP A 417 -6.55 -5.07 33.32
C ASP A 417 -6.60 -4.06 34.51
N GLY A 418 -5.47 -3.42 34.83
CA GLY A 418 -5.30 -2.49 35.95
C GLY A 418 -5.35 -3.13 37.35
N LYS A 419 -5.53 -4.44 37.45
CA LYS A 419 -5.73 -5.20 38.68
C LYS A 419 -4.62 -6.22 38.95
N THR A 420 -4.00 -6.73 37.89
CA THR A 420 -2.98 -7.79 37.92
C THR A 420 -1.73 -7.29 37.23
N GLN A 421 -0.59 -7.27 37.94
CA GLN A 421 0.67 -6.83 37.35
C GLN A 421 0.99 -7.65 36.08
N PRO A 422 1.29 -7.00 34.93
CA PRO A 422 1.32 -7.67 33.65
C PRO A 422 2.68 -8.37 33.41
N LYS A 423 2.83 -9.55 34.02
CA LYS A 423 4.08 -10.34 34.05
C LYS A 423 4.40 -11.12 32.76
N GLY A 424 3.45 -11.21 31.83
CA GLY A 424 3.63 -11.89 30.53
C GLY A 424 4.21 -10.97 29.47
N LEU A 425 3.59 -10.93 28.30
CA LEU A 425 4.04 -10.18 27.11
C LEU A 425 4.49 -8.73 27.40
N VAL A 426 3.75 -7.98 28.23
CA VAL A 426 4.09 -6.57 28.54
C VAL A 426 5.45 -6.47 29.25
N LYS A 427 5.72 -7.36 30.22
CA LYS A 427 7.02 -7.40 30.89
C LYS A 427 8.14 -7.69 29.89
N THR A 428 7.95 -8.68 29.01
CA THR A 428 8.92 -9.02 27.96
C THR A 428 9.21 -7.84 27.03
N ILE A 429 8.18 -7.07 26.66
CA ILE A 429 8.35 -5.84 25.87
C ILE A 429 9.20 -4.81 26.64
N PHE A 430 8.92 -4.60 27.93
CA PHE A 430 9.67 -3.64 28.75
C PHE A 430 11.12 -4.06 28.99
N GLU A 431 11.38 -5.35 29.21
CA GLU A 431 12.75 -5.89 29.31
C GLU A 431 13.51 -5.65 28.00
N ARG A 432 12.86 -5.88 26.85
CA ARG A 432 13.44 -5.60 25.54
C ARG A 432 13.79 -4.11 25.39
N PHE A 433 12.85 -3.22 25.69
CA PHE A 433 13.09 -1.77 25.58
C PHE A 433 14.14 -1.25 26.56
N PHE A 434 14.17 -1.79 27.78
CA PHE A 434 15.22 -1.54 28.75
C PHE A 434 16.60 -1.90 28.17
N ASN A 435 16.75 -3.13 27.68
CA ASN A 435 18.01 -3.61 27.11
C ASN A 435 18.48 -2.78 25.92
N VAL A 436 17.56 -2.37 25.03
CA VAL A 436 17.88 -1.46 23.91
C VAL A 436 18.38 -0.12 24.43
N ALA A 437 17.64 0.50 25.35
CA ALA A 437 17.94 1.84 25.85
C ALA A 437 19.24 1.90 26.67
N ASP A 438 19.51 0.86 27.48
CA ASP A 438 20.70 0.76 28.32
C ASP A 438 21.98 0.61 27.47
N ASN A 439 21.89 -0.13 26.36
CA ASN A 439 23.02 -0.40 25.48
C ASN A 439 23.31 0.72 24.45
N ASP A 440 22.34 1.60 24.13
CA ASP A 440 22.52 2.69 23.15
C ASP A 440 23.59 3.71 23.59
N GLY A 441 23.77 3.87 24.91
CA GLY A 441 24.84 4.68 25.51
C GLY A 441 24.78 6.19 25.26
N LYS A 442 23.68 6.70 24.67
CA LYS A 442 23.38 8.14 24.58
C LYS A 442 22.80 8.65 25.91
N PRO A 443 23.06 9.91 26.31
CA PRO A 443 22.54 10.46 27.56
C PRO A 443 21.02 10.37 27.69
N TYR A 444 20.27 10.64 26.62
CA TYR A 444 18.80 10.53 26.61
C TYR A 444 18.32 9.09 26.82
N SER A 445 19.01 8.11 26.23
CA SER A 445 18.66 6.69 26.32
C SER A 445 18.79 6.14 27.73
N LYS A 446 19.70 6.69 28.57
CA LYS A 446 19.77 6.35 29.99
C LYS A 446 18.51 6.71 30.76
N ALA A 447 17.89 7.86 30.46
CA ALA A 447 16.62 8.24 31.09
C ALA A 447 15.49 7.29 30.66
N VAL A 448 15.49 6.87 29.40
CA VAL A 448 14.54 5.87 28.88
C VAL A 448 14.73 4.52 29.58
N ALA A 449 15.97 4.04 29.71
CA ALA A 449 16.29 2.81 30.44
C ALA A 449 15.82 2.89 31.90
N PHE A 450 16.12 3.99 32.60
CA PHE A 450 15.66 4.22 33.96
C PHE A 450 14.12 4.17 34.10
N ASN A 451 13.39 4.74 33.13
CA ASN A 451 11.93 4.69 33.13
C ASN A 451 11.39 3.27 32.96
N TYR A 452 11.97 2.46 32.07
CA TYR A 452 11.58 1.05 31.92
C TYR A 452 11.96 0.22 33.14
N GLN A 453 13.14 0.43 33.75
CA GLN A 453 13.53 -0.24 34.98
C GLN A 453 12.51 0.00 36.10
N GLN A 454 12.04 1.25 36.27
CA GLN A 454 11.00 1.55 37.27
C GLN A 454 9.68 0.82 37.01
N LEU A 455 9.29 0.63 35.75
CA LEU A 455 8.08 -0.13 35.40
C LEU A 455 8.28 -1.63 35.67
N LEU A 456 9.46 -2.17 35.36
CA LEU A 456 9.83 -3.55 35.67
C LEU A 456 9.83 -3.82 37.19
N ASP A 457 10.44 -2.93 37.97
CA ASP A 457 10.45 -3.03 39.44
C ASP A 457 9.03 -3.02 40.03
N LYS A 458 8.10 -2.27 39.41
CA LYS A 458 6.68 -2.27 39.80
C LYS A 458 5.97 -3.58 39.45
N ILE A 459 6.27 -4.16 38.28
CA ILE A 459 5.73 -5.46 37.87
C ILE A 459 6.19 -6.57 38.82
N ASP A 460 7.45 -6.52 39.26
CA ASP A 460 8.04 -7.53 40.14
C ASP A 460 7.75 -7.29 41.62
N GLY A 461 7.40 -6.06 41.99
CA GLY A 461 7.05 -5.68 43.36
C GLY A 461 5.76 -6.32 43.88
N THR A 462 5.66 -6.48 45.19
CA THR A 462 4.49 -7.05 45.89
C THR A 462 3.57 -5.98 46.51
N LYS A 463 3.92 -4.70 46.38
CA LYS A 463 3.35 -3.60 47.18
C LYS A 463 1.94 -3.16 46.77
N SER A 464 1.52 -3.39 45.53
CA SER A 464 0.13 -3.19 45.10
C SER A 464 -0.12 -3.91 43.77
N PRO A 465 -1.17 -4.75 43.68
CA PRO A 465 -1.53 -5.39 42.41
C PRO A 465 -2.18 -4.40 41.43
N HIS A 466 -2.67 -3.26 41.92
CA HIS A 466 -3.31 -2.23 41.08
C HIS A 466 -2.27 -1.27 40.49
N TYR A 467 -2.42 -0.95 39.22
CA TYR A 467 -1.56 -0.03 38.46
C TYR A 467 -2.41 0.76 37.46
N ASN A 468 -1.82 1.78 36.84
CA ASN A 468 -2.49 2.56 35.80
C ASN A 468 -2.26 1.92 34.42
N PRO A 469 -3.28 1.31 33.77
CA PRO A 469 -3.14 0.70 32.45
C PRO A 469 -2.61 1.66 31.39
N GLU A 470 -3.06 2.91 31.42
CA GLU A 470 -2.68 3.92 30.41
C GLU A 470 -1.19 4.27 30.48
N GLN A 471 -0.59 4.24 31.68
CA GLN A 471 0.85 4.42 31.83
C GLN A 471 1.63 3.32 31.10
N TYR A 472 1.21 2.07 31.26
CA TYR A 472 1.89 0.92 30.69
C TYR A 472 1.65 0.84 29.18
N ARG A 473 0.42 1.11 28.74
CA ARG A 473 0.05 1.18 27.33
C ARG A 473 0.89 2.22 26.57
N ARG A 474 1.06 3.43 27.13
CA ARG A 474 1.94 4.47 26.54
C ARG A 474 3.41 4.04 26.51
N ALA A 475 3.87 3.28 27.50
CA ALA A 475 5.23 2.77 27.53
C ALA A 475 5.47 1.66 26.49
N VAL A 476 4.46 0.83 26.19
CA VAL A 476 4.50 -0.13 25.07
C VAL A 476 4.55 0.62 23.74
N GLN A 477 3.72 1.65 23.57
CA GLN A 477 3.62 2.43 22.34
C GLN A 477 4.63 3.60 22.25
N ASN A 478 5.79 3.47 22.91
CA ASN A 478 6.81 4.51 22.89
C ASN A 478 7.36 4.70 21.46
N PRO A 479 7.23 5.90 20.84
CA PRO A 479 7.68 6.12 19.47
C PRO A 479 9.17 5.85 19.24
N SER A 480 10.03 6.09 20.25
CA SER A 480 11.47 5.82 20.11
C SER A 480 11.81 4.33 20.10
N MET A 481 10.86 3.47 20.48
CA MET A 481 10.99 2.01 20.54
C MET A 481 10.15 1.30 19.47
N ARG A 482 9.42 2.04 18.63
CA ARG A 482 8.52 1.53 17.59
C ARG A 482 9.18 0.45 16.73
N ASP A 483 10.41 0.70 16.30
CA ASP A 483 11.19 -0.19 15.45
C ASP A 483 11.52 -1.53 16.12
N HIS A 484 11.72 -1.54 17.44
CA HIS A 484 11.96 -2.76 18.22
C HIS A 484 10.64 -3.49 18.50
N LEU A 485 9.55 -2.76 18.74
CA LEU A 485 8.21 -3.33 18.90
C LEU A 485 7.74 -4.04 17.63
N TYR A 486 7.89 -3.39 16.48
CA TYR A 486 7.33 -3.86 15.21
C TYR A 486 8.13 -5.03 14.61
N ARG A 487 9.34 -5.28 15.12
CA ARG A 487 10.16 -6.46 14.80
C ARG A 487 10.02 -7.58 15.85
N LEU A 488 9.14 -7.42 16.85
CA LEU A 488 8.76 -8.51 17.74
C LEU A 488 7.70 -9.38 17.06
N CYS A 489 8.00 -10.66 16.84
CA CYS A 489 7.05 -11.67 16.41
C CYS A 489 6.57 -12.45 17.64
N VAL A 490 5.25 -12.55 17.82
CA VAL A 490 4.68 -13.15 19.03
C VAL A 490 3.87 -14.37 18.65
N LYS A 491 4.18 -15.52 19.24
CA LYS A 491 3.29 -16.68 19.19
C LYS A 491 2.25 -16.51 20.28
N HIS A 492 1.01 -16.32 19.87
CA HIS A 492 -0.06 -15.92 20.79
C HIS A 492 -1.39 -16.57 20.38
N PRO A 493 -2.24 -16.95 21.34
CA PRO A 493 -3.56 -17.46 21.03
C PRO A 493 -4.38 -16.44 20.21
N SER A 494 -4.96 -16.85 19.09
CA SER A 494 -5.72 -15.92 18.25
C SER A 494 -7.17 -15.73 18.74
N ASP A 495 -7.58 -14.47 18.85
CA ASP A 495 -8.95 -14.04 19.08
C ASP A 495 -9.94 -14.53 18.01
N TRP A 496 -9.46 -14.78 16.77
CA TRP A 496 -10.26 -15.36 15.69
C TRP A 496 -10.52 -16.87 15.83
N TYR A 497 -9.83 -17.55 16.76
CA TYR A 497 -9.91 -19.01 16.96
C TYR A 497 -10.83 -19.43 18.11
N TYR A 498 -10.81 -18.73 19.24
CA TYR A 498 -11.52 -19.15 20.47
C TYR A 498 -12.98 -18.71 20.52
N SER A 499 -13.83 -19.53 21.12
CA SER A 499 -15.16 -19.09 21.58
C SER A 499 -15.05 -18.29 22.87
N SER A 500 -16.07 -17.50 23.18
CA SER A 500 -16.21 -16.80 24.46
C SER A 500 -16.15 -17.71 25.70
N GLU A 501 -16.45 -19.01 25.56
CA GLU A 501 -16.32 -20.01 26.62
C GLU A 501 -14.87 -20.45 26.91
N ALA A 502 -13.89 -20.02 26.11
CA ALA A 502 -12.49 -20.36 26.32
C ALA A 502 -11.91 -19.67 27.57
N PRO A 503 -10.95 -20.28 28.29
CA PRO A 503 -10.36 -19.68 29.49
C PRO A 503 -9.87 -18.24 29.30
N VAL A 504 -9.23 -17.95 28.16
CA VAL A 504 -8.71 -16.61 27.81
C VAL A 504 -9.80 -15.53 27.72
N TRP A 505 -11.04 -15.91 27.42
CA TRP A 505 -12.20 -15.02 27.36
C TRP A 505 -13.01 -15.02 28.67
N LYS A 506 -12.95 -16.09 29.47
CA LYS A 506 -13.66 -16.16 30.77
C LYS A 506 -13.24 -15.08 31.75
N ALA A 507 -11.99 -14.61 31.69
CA ALA A 507 -11.52 -13.47 32.47
C ALA A 507 -12.30 -12.17 32.16
N PHE A 508 -12.76 -12.01 30.92
CA PHE A 508 -13.59 -10.89 30.48
C PHE A 508 -15.08 -11.12 30.80
N PHE A 509 -15.61 -12.32 30.52
CA PHE A 509 -17.02 -12.67 30.70
C PHE A 509 -17.38 -13.10 32.12
N THR A 510 -17.24 -12.19 33.08
CA THR A 510 -17.51 -12.48 34.50
C THR A 510 -19.01 -12.50 34.84
N PRO A 511 -19.43 -13.24 35.88
CA PRO A 511 -20.80 -13.14 36.41
C PRO A 511 -21.18 -11.73 36.88
N GLN A 512 -20.19 -10.93 37.30
CA GLN A 512 -20.41 -9.53 37.68
C GLN A 512 -20.74 -8.68 36.45
N LEU A 513 -19.96 -8.78 35.36
CA LEU A 513 -20.24 -8.07 34.11
C LEU A 513 -21.64 -8.41 33.59
N LYS A 514 -22.03 -9.69 33.64
CA LYS A 514 -23.36 -10.13 33.22
C LYS A 514 -24.50 -9.52 34.05
N ARG A 515 -24.26 -9.24 35.34
CA ARG A 515 -25.26 -8.61 36.22
C ARG A 515 -25.28 -7.08 36.07
N ASP A 516 -24.11 -6.46 36.01
CA ASP A 516 -23.96 -5.01 36.09
C ASP A 516 -24.13 -4.34 34.72
N ALA A 517 -23.76 -5.04 33.64
CA ALA A 517 -23.85 -4.56 32.26
C ALA A 517 -24.27 -5.69 31.29
N PRO A 518 -25.51 -6.22 31.43
CA PRO A 518 -25.98 -7.36 30.66
C PRO A 518 -25.96 -7.13 29.14
N GLU A 519 -26.19 -5.90 28.68
CA GLU A 519 -26.13 -5.51 27.28
C GLU A 519 -24.69 -5.66 26.76
N TRP A 520 -23.70 -5.08 27.45
CA TRP A 520 -22.27 -5.19 27.10
C TRP A 520 -21.80 -6.63 27.05
N TYR A 521 -22.25 -7.45 28.00
CA TYR A 521 -22.00 -8.88 28.01
C TYR A 521 -22.56 -9.56 26.76
N ALA A 522 -23.83 -9.30 26.43
CA ALA A 522 -24.51 -9.88 25.26
C ALA A 522 -23.88 -9.43 23.93
N TYR A 523 -23.56 -8.14 23.79
CA TYR A 523 -22.85 -7.58 22.64
C TYR A 523 -21.53 -8.30 22.41
N SER A 524 -20.69 -8.36 23.44
CA SER A 524 -19.34 -8.90 23.32
C SER A 524 -19.36 -10.40 23.00
N MET A 525 -20.28 -11.17 23.61
CA MET A 525 -20.50 -12.59 23.29
C MET A 525 -20.89 -12.80 21.82
N LYS A 526 -21.86 -12.02 21.34
CA LYS A 526 -22.34 -12.12 19.95
C LYS A 526 -21.26 -11.68 18.97
N PHE A 527 -20.61 -10.55 19.22
CA PHE A 527 -19.51 -10.05 18.40
C PHE A 527 -18.42 -11.11 18.21
N LEU A 528 -17.90 -11.67 19.31
CA LEU A 528 -16.89 -12.74 19.26
C LEU A 528 -17.36 -13.97 18.49
N THR A 529 -18.61 -14.39 18.70
CA THR A 529 -19.19 -15.54 18.00
C THR A 529 -19.24 -15.30 16.49
N ASP A 530 -19.66 -14.10 16.08
CA ASP A 530 -19.82 -13.72 14.69
C ASP A 530 -18.48 -13.59 13.98
N ILE A 531 -17.46 -13.01 14.62
CA ILE A 531 -16.16 -12.78 13.98
C ILE A 531 -15.29 -14.03 13.92
N ARG A 532 -15.49 -15.00 14.82
CA ARG A 532 -14.69 -16.23 14.90
C ARG A 532 -14.75 -17.05 13.60
N TRP A 533 -13.58 -17.36 13.03
CA TRP A 533 -13.50 -18.06 11.74
C TRP A 533 -12.37 -19.11 11.66
N MET A 534 -11.26 -18.92 12.38
CA MET A 534 -10.02 -19.71 12.17
C MET A 534 -10.20 -21.21 12.36
N TYR A 535 -11.01 -21.62 13.35
CA TYR A 535 -11.26 -23.04 13.64
C TYR A 535 -11.90 -23.83 12.48
N ARG A 536 -12.43 -23.14 11.46
CA ARG A 536 -13.03 -23.77 10.27
C ARG A 536 -12.05 -23.95 9.11
N VAL A 537 -10.83 -23.39 9.21
CA VAL A 537 -9.85 -23.39 8.13
C VAL A 537 -8.77 -24.44 8.43
N ALA A 538 -8.68 -25.46 7.57
CA ALA A 538 -7.69 -26.51 7.74
C ALA A 538 -6.26 -25.95 7.69
N GLY A 539 -5.41 -26.37 8.63
CA GLY A 539 -4.03 -25.91 8.77
C GLY A 539 -3.84 -24.66 9.64
N MET A 540 -4.92 -23.96 10.00
CA MET A 540 -4.86 -22.92 11.03
C MET A 540 -4.81 -23.56 12.42
N VAL A 541 -4.06 -22.93 13.32
CA VAL A 541 -3.86 -23.39 14.70
C VAL A 541 -4.32 -22.33 15.70
N GLU A 542 -4.51 -22.73 16.95
CA GLU A 542 -4.92 -21.83 18.02
C GLU A 542 -3.88 -20.73 18.32
N ASN A 543 -2.59 -21.07 18.27
CA ASN A 543 -1.47 -20.20 18.65
C ASN A 543 -0.52 -19.97 17.46
N PRO A 544 -0.95 -19.24 16.41
CA PRO A 544 -0.06 -18.90 15.31
C PRO A 544 1.01 -17.88 15.75
N TRP A 545 2.04 -17.73 14.93
CA TRP A 545 2.94 -16.60 15.01
C TRP A 545 2.29 -15.38 14.37
N HIS A 546 2.30 -14.25 15.09
CA HIS A 546 1.86 -12.95 14.61
C HIS A 546 3.07 -12.08 14.30
N MET A 547 3.05 -11.42 13.13
CA MET A 547 4.10 -10.52 12.68
C MET A 547 3.48 -9.18 12.29
N HIS A 548 4.15 -8.06 12.57
CA HIS A 548 3.64 -6.76 12.12
C HIS A 548 3.52 -6.77 10.58
N PRO A 549 2.32 -6.56 10.00
CA PRO A 549 2.10 -6.80 8.57
C PRO A 549 3.03 -5.98 7.67
N LEU A 550 3.13 -4.68 7.89
CA LEU A 550 3.96 -3.82 7.03
C LEU A 550 5.47 -4.05 7.20
N VAL A 551 5.95 -4.11 8.45
CA VAL A 551 7.39 -4.25 8.74
C VAL A 551 7.92 -5.62 8.31
N PHE A 552 7.16 -6.69 8.54
CA PHE A 552 7.56 -8.02 8.09
C PHE A 552 7.60 -8.11 6.56
N LEU A 553 6.54 -7.68 5.86
CA LEU A 553 6.51 -7.74 4.41
C LEU A 553 7.56 -6.83 3.76
N ASP A 554 7.81 -5.62 4.27
CA ASP A 554 8.92 -4.78 3.80
C ASP A 554 10.29 -5.45 4.01
N ALA A 555 10.47 -6.16 5.12
CA ALA A 555 11.72 -6.83 5.42
C ALA A 555 12.04 -7.98 4.45
N ILE A 556 11.03 -8.72 3.99
CA ILE A 556 11.19 -9.78 2.98
C ILE A 556 11.06 -9.27 1.54
N LYS A 557 10.59 -8.03 1.34
CA LYS A 557 10.47 -7.40 0.02
C LYS A 557 11.82 -7.42 -0.68
N ILE A 558 11.81 -7.93 -1.92
CA ILE A 558 12.90 -7.62 -2.83
C ILE A 558 12.71 -6.17 -3.24
N LYS A 559 13.49 -5.26 -2.63
CA LYS A 559 14.02 -4.17 -3.44
C LYS A 559 14.90 -4.88 -4.44
N LEU A 560 14.34 -5.22 -5.60
CA LEU A 560 15.19 -5.45 -6.74
C LEU A 560 16.07 -4.21 -6.72
N ASN A 561 17.36 -4.36 -6.47
CA ASN A 561 18.31 -3.52 -7.18
C ASN A 561 18.07 -3.92 -8.62
N SER A 562 16.95 -3.45 -9.19
CA SER A 562 16.65 -3.58 -10.58
C SER A 562 17.86 -2.88 -11.16
N LYS A 563 18.69 -3.70 -11.80
CA LYS A 563 19.70 -3.17 -12.69
C LYS A 563 18.91 -2.17 -13.53
N LYS A 564 19.20 -0.88 -13.33
CA LYS A 564 18.34 0.18 -13.85
C LYS A 564 18.18 -0.11 -15.33
N PRO A 565 16.94 -0.17 -15.85
CA PRO A 565 16.76 -0.63 -17.21
C PRO A 565 17.55 0.31 -18.11
N ILE A 566 18.42 -0.27 -18.92
CA ILE A 566 19.24 0.43 -19.92
C ILE A 566 18.98 -0.22 -21.29
N ASP A 567 19.30 0.51 -22.36
CA ASP A 567 19.17 -0.01 -23.72
C ASP A 567 17.73 -0.53 -24.00
N LYS A 568 17.57 -1.77 -24.47
CA LYS A 568 16.26 -2.31 -24.86
C LYS A 568 15.28 -2.45 -23.70
N GLU A 569 15.78 -2.76 -22.50
CA GLU A 569 14.93 -2.87 -21.30
C GLU A 569 14.35 -1.52 -20.92
N PHE A 570 15.14 -0.45 -21.07
CA PHE A 570 14.69 0.93 -20.84
C PHE A 570 13.57 1.31 -21.80
N VAL A 571 13.74 1.05 -23.10
CA VAL A 571 12.75 1.37 -24.12
C VAL A 571 11.42 0.66 -23.82
N LYS A 572 11.47 -0.65 -23.54
CA LYS A 572 10.27 -1.43 -23.24
C LYS A 572 9.52 -0.88 -22.02
N PHE A 573 10.25 -0.67 -20.92
CA PHE A 573 9.67 -0.16 -19.68
C PHE A 573 9.02 1.21 -19.88
N VAL A 574 9.77 2.18 -20.43
CA VAL A 574 9.27 3.55 -20.62
C VAL A 574 8.07 3.57 -21.57
N TYR A 575 8.07 2.76 -22.63
CA TYR A 575 6.94 2.71 -23.55
C TYR A 575 5.68 2.10 -22.93
N GLU A 576 5.81 1.09 -22.08
CA GLU A 576 4.68 0.51 -21.35
C GLU A 576 4.06 1.52 -20.38
N GLU A 577 4.87 2.25 -19.62
CA GLU A 577 4.40 3.30 -18.70
C GLU A 577 3.86 4.52 -19.44
N ALA A 578 4.49 4.93 -20.55
CA ALA A 578 4.01 6.02 -21.39
C ALA A 578 2.62 5.72 -22.00
N LYS A 579 2.33 4.46 -22.37
CA LYS A 579 0.99 4.06 -22.83
C LYS A 579 -0.06 4.17 -21.74
N LYS A 580 0.29 3.93 -20.48
CA LYS A 580 -0.62 4.12 -19.34
C LYS A 580 -0.88 5.61 -19.11
N ASP A 581 0.16 6.43 -19.16
CA ASP A 581 0.05 7.88 -19.02
C ASP A 581 -0.74 8.52 -20.16
N GLU A 582 -0.58 8.04 -21.40
CA GLU A 582 -1.32 8.53 -22.57
C GLU A 582 -2.86 8.40 -22.40
N LEU A 583 -3.33 7.38 -21.69
CA LEU A 583 -4.77 7.18 -21.43
C LEU A 583 -5.40 8.32 -20.63
N THR A 584 -4.60 9.03 -19.82
CA THR A 584 -5.06 10.12 -18.96
C THR A 584 -4.57 11.48 -19.43
N SER A 585 -3.34 11.57 -19.93
CA SER A 585 -2.72 12.83 -20.33
C SER A 585 -2.97 13.20 -21.79
N HIS A 586 -3.34 12.22 -22.62
CA HIS A 586 -3.44 12.35 -24.08
C HIS A 586 -2.14 12.77 -24.77
N VAL A 587 -0.99 12.66 -24.10
CA VAL A 587 0.32 12.86 -24.72
C VAL A 587 0.78 11.54 -25.37
N PRO A 588 1.11 11.51 -26.68
CA PRO A 588 1.42 10.24 -27.35
C PRO A 588 2.58 9.48 -26.71
N ALA A 589 2.38 8.18 -26.44
CA ALA A 589 3.40 7.36 -25.78
C ALA A 589 4.72 7.31 -26.56
N ALA A 590 4.65 7.34 -27.89
CA ALA A 590 5.81 7.40 -28.78
C ALA A 590 6.67 8.64 -28.54
N ILE A 591 6.05 9.80 -28.30
CA ILE A 591 6.73 11.07 -28.03
C ILE A 591 7.42 11.04 -26.66
N THR A 592 6.69 10.60 -25.63
CA THR A 592 7.25 10.40 -24.28
C THR A 592 8.49 9.51 -24.33
N THR A 593 8.39 8.38 -25.02
CA THR A 593 9.47 7.39 -25.09
C THR A 593 10.66 7.91 -25.89
N ALA A 594 10.43 8.55 -27.04
CA ALA A 594 11.52 9.08 -27.86
C ALA A 594 12.30 10.19 -27.15
N GLN A 595 11.62 11.06 -26.39
CA GLN A 595 12.28 12.09 -25.59
C GLN A 595 13.08 11.46 -24.45
N ALA A 596 12.52 10.51 -23.70
CA ALA A 596 13.27 9.84 -22.63
C ALA A 596 14.55 9.16 -23.15
N ILE A 597 14.49 8.52 -24.31
CA ILE A 597 15.67 7.92 -24.98
C ILE A 597 16.70 8.99 -25.33
N LEU A 598 16.26 10.10 -25.93
CA LEU A 598 17.13 11.17 -26.38
C LEU A 598 17.85 11.85 -25.21
N GLU A 599 17.11 12.18 -24.14
CA GLU A 599 17.64 12.94 -23.00
C GLU A 599 18.55 12.11 -22.10
N THR A 600 18.32 10.79 -22.00
CA THR A 600 19.07 9.93 -21.07
C THR A 600 20.06 9.00 -21.76
N GLY A 601 20.08 8.96 -23.10
CA GLY A 601 20.87 7.99 -23.86
C GLY A 601 20.50 6.55 -23.52
N TYR A 602 19.21 6.20 -23.62
CA TYR A 602 18.67 4.88 -23.22
C TYR A 602 18.85 4.54 -21.74
N GLY A 603 18.59 5.51 -20.84
CA GLY A 603 18.69 5.34 -19.38
C GLY A 603 20.11 5.42 -18.82
N LYS A 604 21.14 5.56 -19.66
CA LYS A 604 22.56 5.55 -19.27
C LYS A 604 23.03 6.81 -18.54
N SER A 605 22.34 7.93 -18.78
CA SER A 605 22.77 9.26 -18.31
C SER A 605 21.64 10.02 -17.60
N VAL A 606 20.82 9.31 -16.83
CA VAL A 606 19.86 9.96 -15.93
C VAL A 606 20.63 10.71 -14.83
N PRO A 607 20.24 11.95 -14.48
CA PRO A 607 20.99 12.76 -13.54
C PRO A 607 21.13 12.11 -12.16
N VAL A 608 22.33 12.27 -11.58
CA VAL A 608 22.68 11.82 -10.23
C VAL A 608 23.22 13.02 -9.48
N ASP A 609 22.80 13.17 -8.24
CA ASP A 609 23.29 14.23 -7.37
C ASP A 609 24.81 14.13 -7.18
N ILE A 610 25.52 15.20 -7.49
CA ILE A 610 26.99 15.24 -7.41
C ILE A 610 27.52 15.23 -5.97
N TYR A 611 26.67 15.51 -4.97
CA TYR A 611 27.06 15.56 -3.56
C TYR A 611 26.66 14.28 -2.82
N SER A 612 25.40 13.86 -2.95
CA SER A 612 24.82 12.72 -2.23
C SER A 612 24.89 11.40 -3.01
N GLY A 613 25.13 11.43 -4.31
CA GLY A 613 25.04 10.25 -5.18
C GLY A 613 23.60 9.78 -5.40
N GLU A 614 22.60 10.55 -4.97
CA GLU A 614 21.20 10.20 -5.14
C GLU A 614 20.79 10.25 -6.61
N TYR A 615 20.07 9.21 -7.05
CA TYR A 615 19.54 9.15 -8.40
C TYR A 615 18.27 9.99 -8.53
N SER A 616 18.19 10.83 -9.57
CA SER A 616 17.06 11.75 -9.72
C SER A 616 15.81 11.14 -10.32
N ASN A 617 15.91 9.98 -10.98
CA ASN A 617 14.88 9.43 -11.87
C ASN A 617 14.38 10.40 -12.97
N ASN A 618 15.08 11.51 -13.21
CA ASN A 618 14.65 12.56 -14.13
C ASN A 618 14.96 12.17 -15.58
N LEU A 619 13.96 11.62 -16.26
CA LEU A 619 14.10 11.13 -17.63
C LEU A 619 14.16 12.23 -18.69
N PHE A 620 13.83 13.47 -18.33
CA PHE A 620 13.60 14.55 -19.31
C PHE A 620 14.46 15.79 -19.06
N GLY A 621 15.45 15.71 -18.17
CA GLY A 621 16.36 16.82 -17.87
C GLY A 621 15.64 18.07 -17.32
N ILE A 622 14.50 17.90 -16.66
CA ILE A 622 13.69 19.03 -16.18
C ILE A 622 14.42 19.73 -15.02
N LYS A 623 14.63 21.04 -15.13
CA LYS A 623 15.25 21.86 -14.08
C LYS A 623 14.28 22.17 -12.94
N ALA A 624 14.79 22.26 -11.72
CA ALA A 624 14.02 22.57 -10.53
C ALA A 624 13.91 24.09 -10.30
N HIS A 625 12.95 24.73 -10.97
CA HIS A 625 12.68 26.16 -10.79
C HIS A 625 11.89 26.43 -9.48
N GLY A 626 12.60 26.45 -8.35
CA GLY A 626 12.00 26.72 -7.03
C GLY A 626 11.26 25.53 -6.40
N ASN A 627 11.33 24.34 -7.00
CA ASN A 627 10.82 23.12 -6.40
C ASN A 627 11.78 22.62 -5.30
N PRO A 628 11.30 22.21 -4.10
CA PRO A 628 12.15 21.71 -3.03
C PRO A 628 12.76 20.32 -3.28
N SER A 629 12.23 19.53 -4.23
CA SER A 629 12.74 18.20 -4.59
C SER A 629 13.67 18.29 -5.81
N PHE A 630 14.97 18.33 -5.57
CA PHE A 630 15.98 18.47 -6.63
C PHE A 630 17.29 17.74 -6.31
N VAL A 631 18.10 17.54 -7.35
CA VAL A 631 19.51 17.12 -7.27
C VAL A 631 20.41 18.17 -7.92
N TYR A 632 21.65 18.28 -7.44
CA TYR A 632 22.69 19.09 -8.06
C TYR A 632 23.42 18.29 -9.14
N VAL A 633 23.53 18.84 -10.34
CA VAL A 633 24.08 18.14 -11.51
C VAL A 633 25.04 19.05 -12.26
N ASN A 634 26.18 18.49 -12.67
CA ASN A 634 27.07 19.16 -13.63
C ASN A 634 26.38 19.19 -15.01
N THR A 635 26.08 20.39 -15.51
CA THR A 635 25.48 20.62 -16.82
C THR A 635 26.30 21.61 -17.64
N HIS A 636 25.91 21.81 -18.90
CA HIS A 636 26.48 22.84 -19.76
C HIS A 636 25.38 23.76 -20.29
N GLU A 637 25.59 25.06 -20.20
CA GLU A 637 24.68 26.07 -20.74
C GLU A 637 25.33 26.84 -21.88
N PHE A 638 24.55 27.25 -22.88
CA PHE A 638 25.01 28.15 -23.92
C PHE A 638 24.71 29.60 -23.54
N ILE A 639 25.73 30.32 -23.09
CA ILE A 639 25.63 31.76 -22.80
C ILE A 639 26.27 32.51 -23.98
N ASN A 640 25.47 33.28 -24.72
CA ASN A 640 25.88 33.98 -25.96
C ASN A 640 26.50 33.05 -27.01
N GLY A 641 25.93 31.85 -27.19
CA GLY A 641 26.42 30.86 -28.16
C GLY A 641 27.68 30.09 -27.71
N VAL A 642 28.20 30.34 -26.50
CA VAL A 642 29.36 29.63 -25.95
C VAL A 642 28.91 28.65 -24.87
N LYS A 643 29.28 27.37 -25.04
CA LYS A 643 29.00 26.29 -24.07
C LYS A 643 29.87 26.45 -22.82
N LYS A 644 29.27 26.66 -21.65
CA LYS A 644 29.94 26.80 -20.35
C LYS A 644 29.49 25.73 -19.36
N PRO A 645 30.41 25.03 -18.68
CA PRO A 645 30.05 24.10 -17.62
C PRO A 645 29.57 24.85 -16.37
N MET A 646 28.55 24.32 -15.70
CA MET A 646 28.06 24.84 -14.42
C MET A 646 27.35 23.74 -13.62
N VAL A 647 27.12 23.98 -12.33
CA VAL A 647 26.24 23.16 -11.50
C VAL A 647 24.86 23.79 -11.51
N ASP A 648 23.83 22.99 -11.82
CA ASP A 648 22.43 23.43 -11.79
C ASP A 648 21.55 22.41 -11.07
N LYS A 649 20.32 22.83 -10.72
CA LYS A 649 19.34 22.01 -10.00
C LYS A 649 18.39 21.34 -10.97
N PHE A 650 18.34 20.02 -10.95
CA PHE A 650 17.41 19.21 -11.72
C PHE A 650 16.36 18.60 -10.81
N MET A 651 15.13 18.48 -11.30
CA MET A 651 14.03 17.83 -10.58
C MET A 651 14.44 16.43 -10.13
N LYS A 652 14.06 16.06 -8.91
CA LYS A 652 14.15 14.70 -8.39
C LYS A 652 12.75 14.11 -8.32
N TYR A 653 12.60 12.93 -8.91
CA TYR A 653 11.41 12.11 -8.89
C TYR A 653 11.67 10.82 -8.11
N ASP A 654 10.63 10.25 -7.54
CA ASP A 654 10.68 9.00 -6.80
C ASP A 654 10.71 7.78 -7.72
N SER A 655 10.23 7.92 -8.97
CA SER A 655 10.30 6.89 -10.01
C SER A 655 10.31 7.44 -11.45
N TYR A 656 10.53 6.58 -12.44
CA TYR A 656 10.42 6.92 -13.86
C TYR A 656 8.98 7.25 -14.27
N GLU A 657 8.00 6.56 -13.70
CA GLU A 657 6.57 6.81 -13.88
C GLU A 657 6.20 8.23 -13.42
N GLU A 658 6.71 8.67 -12.27
CA GLU A 658 6.48 10.04 -11.80
C GLU A 658 7.17 11.07 -12.70
N SER A 659 8.38 10.75 -13.20
CA SER A 659 9.04 11.61 -14.18
C SER A 659 8.24 11.75 -15.48
N ILE A 660 7.64 10.65 -15.97
CA ILE A 660 6.75 10.62 -17.14
C ILE A 660 5.50 11.47 -16.89
N SER A 661 4.78 11.21 -15.81
CA SER A 661 3.55 11.92 -15.49
C SER A 661 3.79 13.41 -15.24
N GLY A 662 4.85 13.77 -14.50
CA GLY A 662 5.23 15.16 -14.26
C GLY A 662 5.57 15.93 -15.53
N ARG A 663 6.13 15.26 -16.54
CA ARG A 663 6.38 15.84 -17.87
C ARG A 663 5.09 16.02 -18.65
N SER A 664 4.18 15.05 -18.64
CA SER A 664 2.89 15.18 -19.31
C SER A 664 2.06 16.32 -18.72
N ASP A 665 2.06 16.44 -17.39
CA ASP A 665 1.47 17.54 -16.64
C ASP A 665 1.99 18.92 -17.10
N PHE A 666 3.28 19.03 -17.43
CA PHE A 666 3.84 20.26 -17.96
C PHE A 666 3.21 20.67 -19.29
N PHE A 667 2.95 19.72 -20.20
CA PHE A 667 2.26 20.02 -21.46
C PHE A 667 0.79 20.37 -21.25
N VAL A 668 0.10 19.63 -20.39
CA VAL A 668 -1.33 19.86 -20.09
C VAL A 668 -1.55 21.22 -19.42
N LYS A 669 -0.67 21.64 -18.51
CA LYS A 669 -0.83 22.90 -17.75
C LYS A 669 -0.34 24.13 -18.51
N ASN A 670 0.60 23.98 -19.44
CA ASN A 670 1.23 25.11 -20.13
C ASN A 670 0.52 25.42 -21.46
N LYS A 671 -0.23 26.54 -21.47
CA LYS A 671 -1.00 27.03 -22.63
C LYS A 671 -0.22 27.09 -23.94
N ARG A 672 1.11 27.26 -23.88
CA ARG A 672 1.99 27.24 -25.06
C ARG A 672 1.84 25.95 -25.89
N TYR A 673 1.57 24.82 -25.24
CA TYR A 673 1.55 23.50 -25.87
C TYR A 673 0.13 22.96 -26.12
N HIS A 674 -0.93 23.69 -25.75
CA HIS A 674 -2.32 23.21 -25.85
C HIS A 674 -2.72 22.83 -27.29
N PHE A 675 -2.24 23.57 -28.30
CA PHE A 675 -2.50 23.25 -29.70
C PHE A 675 -1.93 21.89 -30.15
N LEU A 676 -0.99 21.29 -29.39
CA LEU A 676 -0.45 19.98 -29.71
C LEU A 676 -1.48 18.88 -29.53
N PHE A 677 -2.42 19.05 -28.60
CA PHE A 677 -3.45 18.06 -28.31
C PHE A 677 -4.51 17.93 -29.43
N ASP A 678 -4.48 18.83 -30.42
CA ASP A 678 -5.28 18.70 -31.65
C ASP A 678 -4.65 17.70 -32.66
N TYR A 679 -3.38 17.32 -32.46
CA TYR A 679 -2.68 16.36 -33.31
C TYR A 679 -2.81 14.93 -32.78
N THR A 680 -3.13 14.00 -33.68
CA THR A 680 -3.19 12.56 -33.39
C THR A 680 -1.95 11.80 -33.86
N ASP A 681 -1.19 12.34 -34.81
CA ASP A 681 0.07 11.74 -35.29
C ASP A 681 1.26 12.17 -34.40
N PRO A 682 2.01 11.22 -33.79
CA PRO A 682 3.24 11.52 -33.07
C PRO A 682 4.26 12.35 -33.88
N CYS A 683 4.36 12.16 -35.20
CA CYS A 683 5.26 12.94 -36.05
C CYS A 683 4.87 14.43 -36.10
N ASP A 684 3.57 14.73 -36.11
CA ASP A 684 3.07 16.11 -36.08
C ASP A 684 3.24 16.73 -34.69
N TRP A 685 3.06 15.93 -33.64
CA TRP A 685 3.44 16.32 -32.26
C TRP A 685 4.91 16.74 -32.18
N ALA A 686 5.83 15.95 -32.75
CA ALA A 686 7.27 16.25 -32.73
C ALA A 686 7.60 17.55 -33.49
N ARG A 687 6.94 17.82 -34.62
CA ARG A 687 7.06 19.10 -35.35
C ARG A 687 6.50 20.26 -34.54
N GLY A 688 5.34 20.04 -33.91
CA GLY A 688 4.68 21.00 -33.07
C GLY A 688 5.51 21.40 -31.85
N LEU A 689 6.20 20.46 -31.20
CA LEU A 689 7.11 20.73 -30.09
C LEU A 689 8.23 21.70 -30.48
N GLN A 690 8.83 21.50 -31.66
CA GLN A 690 9.86 22.41 -32.15
C GLN A 690 9.28 23.79 -32.51
N ARG A 691 8.11 23.84 -33.15
CA ARG A 691 7.40 25.10 -33.42
C ARG A 691 7.04 25.87 -32.14
N ALA A 692 6.69 25.15 -31.08
CA ALA A 692 6.43 25.71 -29.75
C ALA A 692 7.71 26.16 -29.01
N GLY A 693 8.90 25.88 -29.55
CA GLY A 693 10.18 26.23 -28.91
C GLY A 693 10.49 25.37 -27.69
N TYR A 694 10.13 24.08 -27.71
CA TYR A 694 10.47 23.14 -26.63
C TYR A 694 11.98 22.94 -26.49
N ALA A 695 12.71 22.92 -27.61
CA ALA A 695 14.16 22.79 -27.66
C ALA A 695 14.77 23.85 -28.58
N THR A 696 15.97 24.33 -28.23
CA THR A 696 16.77 25.26 -29.06
C THR A 696 17.53 24.55 -30.17
N ASP A 697 17.60 23.22 -30.14
CA ASP A 697 18.23 22.41 -31.18
C ASP A 697 17.42 22.46 -32.48
N PRO A 698 17.98 22.96 -33.61
CA PRO A 698 17.28 23.05 -34.88
C PRO A 698 16.92 21.67 -35.48
N ASN A 699 17.51 20.57 -35.00
CA ASN A 699 17.23 19.22 -35.49
C ASN A 699 16.41 18.37 -34.50
N TYR A 700 15.75 18.99 -33.52
CA TYR A 700 15.05 18.26 -32.46
C TYR A 700 13.96 17.33 -33.00
N THR A 701 13.11 17.82 -33.91
CA THR A 701 12.05 17.02 -34.53
C THR A 701 12.60 15.80 -35.27
N ASP A 702 13.63 15.99 -36.09
CA ASP A 702 14.22 14.89 -36.87
C ASP A 702 14.84 13.81 -35.97
N LYS A 703 15.45 14.22 -34.85
CA LYS A 703 15.97 13.28 -33.85
C LYS A 703 14.86 12.43 -33.24
N LEU A 704 13.74 13.04 -32.83
CA LEU A 704 12.61 12.30 -32.27
C LEU A 704 11.99 11.34 -33.28
N ILE A 705 11.69 11.81 -34.50
CA ILE A 705 11.11 10.96 -35.55
C ILE A 705 12.04 9.80 -35.90
N LYS A 706 13.36 10.03 -35.96
CA LYS A 706 14.33 8.96 -36.21
C LYS A 706 14.34 7.93 -35.08
N ILE A 707 14.24 8.35 -33.82
CA ILE A 707 14.14 7.44 -32.68
C ILE A 707 12.83 6.64 -32.74
N MET A 708 11.69 7.30 -32.96
CA MET A 708 10.38 6.63 -33.05
C MET A 708 10.36 5.56 -34.15
N LYS A 709 10.93 5.84 -35.32
CA LYS A 709 11.07 4.86 -36.40
C LYS A 709 12.00 3.71 -36.03
N ARG A 710 13.17 3.99 -35.45
CA ARG A 710 14.18 2.98 -35.11
C ARG A 710 13.65 1.99 -34.06
N GLU A 711 12.93 2.48 -33.07
CA GLU A 711 12.40 1.67 -31.97
C GLU A 711 10.97 1.13 -32.25
N ASN A 712 10.45 1.34 -33.46
CA ASN A 712 9.13 0.88 -33.89
C ASN A 712 7.98 1.35 -32.98
N LEU A 713 7.94 2.66 -32.73
CA LEU A 713 6.95 3.33 -31.86
C LEU A 713 5.80 4.00 -32.62
N LEU A 714 5.82 3.97 -33.95
CA LEU A 714 4.81 4.62 -34.82
C LEU A 714 3.67 3.67 -35.21
#